data_AF-R7QGX9-F1
#
_entry.id   AF-R7QGX9-F1
#
_cell.length_a   1.000
_cell.length_b   1.000
_cell.length_c   1.000
_cell.angle_alpha   90.00
_cell.angle_beta   90.00
_cell.angle_gamma   90.00
#
_symmetry.space_group_name_H-M   'P 1'
#
loop_
_entity.id
_entity.type
_entity.pdbx_description
1 polymer ?
#
loop_
_entity_poly.entity_id
_entity_poly.type
_entity_poly.pdbx_seq_one_letter_code
_entity_poly.pdbx_strand_id
1 'polypeptide(L)'
;MACARPCGLAAERRSETSLLPRPSRRLSYIKRGNASIKAALRNHRPPRRVAGRYSPFLLSCPPQRPALFCPPVLSAPSLRKLPQGLYAPPSRLSMTPKCNPFNFPHQTALASLFPYPLSSAMPPAFARVVIALFVTLAGATTPPDLLIIGAGTSGCALAARLCVALPTRNITLLERASPRNSAADFLVRSPRQMWLAWQSSSVVEPIRTLPSSGLLGRAVPVFTGATLGGTSAINGMQWVVPRDGSVDTWGIRNLTTNSARRYYQRAFRTIGFAAQIPPLRQRHVDAFLGAARRAGYDTGNKDPFDPSEAFDFFENRMAIDLAGVRRDSCTAYLSPVLNTKCAHNLRLVQGASVTRLLLSRESRPRATGVEYTVSGSSAGERRTRKLRVAAGGELIVTAGPFGSPKLLQLSGIGPRDVLQKAGIPVRVGLPVGTHTVARPFAALDSEIQAPLEPSNNSTLLNDTAQRTLWDAGRGSVLGRSSFIANGRDRADAYLTGTGSFFPALVDRSIVSTNCNSNVALSRGFVRVTTRNASAPLDVQMALLQKRADFLRMQRCLLRLRRLHEELPRRFTAKWANPSDGQITERWIRDNAGWAGHMVGGCAVGEVLTDGLRVKGVRGLRVVDSSSLRNMPESAGPMASTYMLAEFMAEVIGKEIKDGSGVYQ
;
A
#
# COMPACT_ATOMS: atom_id res chain seq x y z
N MET A 1 -25.91 -26.00 56.17
CA MET A 1 -24.71 -26.86 56.15
C MET A 1 -23.52 -25.94 55.81
N ALA A 2 -22.88 -25.24 56.76
CA ALA A 2 -21.92 -25.70 57.80
C ALA A 2 -20.72 -26.41 57.15
N CYS A 3 -19.43 -26.04 57.28
CA CYS A 3 -18.59 -25.33 58.28
C CYS A 3 -17.38 -24.67 57.53
N ALA A 4 -16.88 -23.45 57.85
CA ALA A 4 -16.03 -22.99 58.97
C ALA A 4 -14.50 -23.30 58.87
N ARG A 5 -13.70 -22.29 58.42
CA ARG A 5 -12.42 -21.64 58.91
C ARG A 5 -11.44 -22.39 59.89
N PRO A 6 -10.25 -21.82 60.28
CA PRO A 6 -9.08 -21.22 59.57
C PRO A 6 -7.70 -21.52 60.27
N CYS A 7 -6.57 -20.93 59.81
CA CYS A 7 -5.35 -20.49 60.57
C CYS A 7 -4.29 -19.99 59.56
N GLY A 8 -3.47 -18.94 59.70
CA GLY A 8 -3.16 -18.00 60.78
C GLY A 8 -1.63 -17.81 60.96
N LEU A 9 -1.14 -16.55 60.91
CA LEU A 9 0.17 -16.01 61.40
C LEU A 9 1.41 -16.18 60.49
N ALA A 10 2.41 -15.27 60.38
CA ALA A 10 2.76 -13.95 60.93
C ALA A 10 3.81 -13.33 59.95
N ALA A 11 3.73 -12.06 59.52
CA ALA A 11 4.33 -10.85 60.11
C ALA A 11 5.84 -10.89 60.42
N GLU A 12 6.67 -10.19 59.62
CA GLU A 12 7.73 -9.33 60.16
C GLU A 12 8.11 -8.19 59.18
N ARG A 13 8.07 -6.96 59.72
CA ARG A 13 8.61 -5.72 59.14
C ARG A 13 9.96 -5.43 59.82
N ARG A 14 10.87 -4.78 59.10
CA ARG A 14 11.83 -3.73 59.54
C ARG A 14 12.48 -3.15 58.27
N SER A 15 12.12 -1.95 57.81
CA SER A 15 12.54 -0.60 58.22
C SER A 15 14.02 -0.26 57.93
N GLU A 16 14.19 0.63 56.95
CA GLU A 16 15.10 1.79 56.88
C GLU A 16 16.58 1.64 57.28
N THR A 17 17.49 2.00 56.36
CA THR A 17 18.26 3.26 56.46
C THR A 17 19.16 3.50 55.24
N SER A 18 19.32 4.79 54.97
CA SER A 18 20.17 5.50 54.01
C SER A 18 21.65 5.10 53.97
N LEU A 19 22.32 5.27 52.82
CA LEU A 19 23.43 6.23 52.62
C LEU A 19 24.08 6.07 51.23
N LEU A 20 24.12 7.19 50.49
CA LEU A 20 25.04 7.51 49.40
C LEU A 20 26.50 7.56 49.93
N PRO A 21 27.56 7.33 49.13
CA PRO A 21 27.99 8.35 48.16
C PRO A 21 28.61 7.85 46.83
N ARG A 22 28.63 8.79 45.87
CA ARG A 22 29.45 8.80 44.65
C ARG A 22 30.95 8.62 44.97
N PRO A 23 31.76 8.35 43.94
CA PRO A 23 32.74 9.37 43.61
C PRO A 23 32.82 9.72 42.12
N SER A 24 32.96 11.02 41.90
CA SER A 24 33.50 11.67 40.72
C SER A 24 35.01 11.42 40.57
N ARG A 25 35.48 11.18 39.35
CA ARG A 25 36.78 11.69 38.90
C ARG A 25 36.69 12.18 37.44
N ARG A 26 36.83 13.50 37.29
CA ARG A 26 37.35 14.14 36.08
C ARG A 26 38.87 13.91 36.07
N LEU A 27 39.44 13.66 34.90
CA LEU A 27 40.81 14.07 34.57
C LEU A 27 40.85 14.45 33.08
N SER A 28 41.72 15.41 32.84
CA SER A 28 41.73 16.42 31.79
C SER A 28 42.68 16.11 30.64
N TYR A 29 42.34 16.67 29.47
CA TYR A 29 43.21 17.23 28.42
C TYR A 29 44.61 16.63 28.17
N ILE A 30 44.79 16.10 26.94
CA ILE A 30 46.00 16.36 26.14
C ILE A 30 45.56 16.79 24.73
N LYS A 31 45.98 18.00 24.34
CA LYS A 31 46.04 18.54 22.97
C LYS A 31 47.50 18.48 22.51
N ARG A 32 47.75 18.01 21.28
CA ARG A 32 48.87 18.27 20.34
C ARG A 32 48.77 17.17 19.26
N GLY A 33 48.89 17.35 17.95
CA GLY A 33 49.20 18.48 17.07
C GLY A 33 49.15 17.98 15.62
N ASN A 34 49.09 18.92 14.68
CA ASN A 34 48.97 18.81 13.22
C ASN A 34 49.94 17.84 12.51
N ALA A 35 49.56 17.26 11.36
CA ALA A 35 50.01 17.70 10.02
C ALA A 35 49.66 16.68 8.90
N SER A 36 49.08 17.23 7.83
CA SER A 36 49.16 16.92 6.40
C SER A 36 49.91 15.67 5.92
N ILE A 37 49.35 14.98 4.91
CA ILE A 37 50.02 14.71 3.61
C ILE A 37 48.94 14.43 2.54
N LYS A 38 48.85 15.37 1.59
CA LYS A 38 48.41 15.14 0.21
C LYS A 38 49.60 14.59 -0.58
N ALA A 39 49.29 13.76 -1.58
CA ALA A 39 50.06 13.43 -2.79
C ALA A 39 50.52 11.97 -2.88
N ALA A 40 49.87 11.23 -3.78
CA ALA A 40 50.54 10.39 -4.79
C ALA A 40 49.49 9.90 -5.82
N LEU A 41 49.29 10.70 -6.85
CA LEU A 41 48.79 10.24 -8.14
C LEU A 41 49.98 9.67 -8.92
N ARG A 42 49.85 8.45 -9.46
CA ARG A 42 50.15 8.05 -10.86
C ARG A 42 50.70 6.62 -10.97
N ASN A 43 50.23 5.98 -12.04
CA ASN A 43 50.74 4.77 -12.72
C ASN A 43 50.33 3.41 -12.15
N HIS A 44 49.38 2.73 -12.80
CA HIS A 44 49.71 1.73 -13.81
C HIS A 44 48.46 1.24 -14.59
N ARG A 45 48.68 0.98 -15.89
CA ARG A 45 47.75 0.50 -16.92
C ARG A 45 47.29 -0.95 -16.69
N PRO A 46 46.17 -1.40 -17.28
CA PRO A 46 45.66 -2.78 -17.15
C PRO A 46 46.30 -3.73 -18.18
N PRO A 47 46.40 -5.05 -17.91
CA PRO A 47 46.81 -6.00 -18.93
C PRO A 47 45.64 -6.46 -19.81
N ARG A 48 46.04 -6.79 -21.04
CA ARG A 48 45.26 -7.13 -22.22
C ARG A 48 44.57 -8.49 -22.14
N ARG A 49 43.47 -8.58 -22.91
CA ARG A 49 42.87 -9.80 -23.45
C ARG A 49 43.93 -10.65 -24.17
N VAL A 50 43.89 -11.96 -23.93
CA VAL A 50 44.50 -12.98 -24.80
C VAL A 50 43.38 -13.85 -25.34
N ALA A 51 43.41 -14.04 -26.65
CA ALA A 51 42.57 -14.94 -27.42
C ALA A 51 43.40 -16.17 -27.83
N GLY A 52 42.80 -17.36 -27.79
CA GLY A 52 43.18 -18.58 -28.53
C GLY A 52 41.91 -19.44 -28.60
N ARG A 53 41.22 -19.58 -29.75
CA ARG A 53 41.47 -20.33 -31.00
C ARG A 53 41.58 -21.86 -30.83
N TYR A 54 40.49 -22.54 -31.25
CA TYR A 54 40.32 -23.80 -32.02
C TYR A 54 40.98 -25.10 -31.46
N SER A 55 40.41 -26.31 -31.53
CA SER A 55 39.44 -26.94 -32.45
C SER A 55 38.91 -28.29 -31.87
N PRO A 56 37.99 -29.02 -32.55
CA PRO A 56 36.98 -29.90 -31.95
C PRO A 56 37.29 -31.40 -32.04
N PHE A 57 36.54 -32.21 -31.28
CA PHE A 57 36.31 -33.61 -31.60
C PHE A 57 34.81 -33.88 -31.79
N LEU A 58 34.48 -34.27 -33.02
CA LEU A 58 33.22 -34.86 -33.46
C LEU A 58 33.24 -36.36 -33.14
N LEU A 59 32.15 -36.89 -32.59
CA LEU A 59 31.68 -38.25 -32.87
C LEU A 59 30.15 -38.22 -32.92
N SER A 60 29.63 -38.73 -34.02
CA SER A 60 28.24 -38.70 -34.48
C SER A 60 27.47 -39.98 -34.09
N CYS A 61 26.24 -39.78 -33.57
CA CYS A 61 24.94 -40.50 -33.76
C CYS A 61 24.86 -42.03 -33.98
N PRO A 62 23.78 -42.74 -33.56
CA PRO A 62 22.39 -42.46 -33.98
C PRO A 62 21.26 -42.81 -32.94
N PRO A 63 19.96 -42.68 -33.28
CA PRO A 63 18.86 -42.36 -32.34
C PRO A 63 17.93 -43.55 -32.01
N GLN A 64 17.27 -43.53 -30.84
CA GLN A 64 16.03 -44.29 -30.59
C GLN A 64 15.07 -43.56 -29.61
N ARG A 65 13.79 -43.52 -29.97
CA ARG A 65 12.59 -43.30 -29.13
C ARG A 65 11.70 -44.57 -29.30
N PRO A 66 10.61 -44.77 -28.54
CA PRO A 66 10.37 -44.53 -27.11
C PRO A 66 9.85 -45.82 -26.42
N ALA A 67 9.93 -45.93 -25.08
CA ALA A 67 9.24 -46.99 -24.34
C ALA A 67 8.33 -46.39 -23.25
N LEU A 68 7.05 -46.72 -23.35
CA LEU A 68 6.02 -46.53 -22.34
C LEU A 68 6.37 -47.35 -21.09
N PHE A 69 6.35 -46.71 -19.91
CA PHE A 69 6.30 -47.41 -18.64
C PHE A 69 5.31 -46.71 -17.69
N CYS A 70 4.20 -47.41 -17.43
CA CYS A 70 3.28 -47.11 -16.33
C CYS A 70 3.92 -47.54 -14.99
N PRO A 71 3.82 -46.73 -13.92
CA PRO A 71 4.06 -47.23 -12.57
C PRO A 71 2.74 -47.71 -11.91
N PRO A 72 2.83 -48.62 -10.92
CA PRO A 72 1.69 -49.37 -10.40
C PRO A 72 0.84 -48.57 -9.41
N VAL A 73 -0.45 -48.95 -9.37
CA VAL A 73 -1.44 -48.57 -8.37
C VAL A 73 -1.02 -49.14 -7.02
N LEU A 74 -0.74 -48.27 -6.04
CA LEU A 74 -0.67 -48.62 -4.62
C LEU A 74 -1.81 -47.95 -3.87
N SER A 75 -2.53 -48.78 -3.14
CA SER A 75 -3.73 -48.53 -2.34
C SER A 75 -3.49 -47.51 -1.23
N ALA A 76 -4.44 -46.58 -1.07
CA ALA A 76 -4.46 -45.59 0.00
C ALA A 76 -4.93 -46.20 1.33
N PRO A 77 -4.33 -45.86 2.49
CA PRO A 77 -4.99 -46.01 3.78
C PRO A 77 -5.93 -44.83 4.04
N SER A 78 -7.02 -45.14 4.73
CA SER A 78 -8.19 -44.32 5.02
C SER A 78 -7.89 -42.99 5.73
N LEU A 79 -8.21 -41.88 5.05
CA LEU A 79 -8.28 -40.55 5.65
C LEU A 79 -9.55 -40.43 6.49
N ARG A 80 -9.38 -40.31 7.82
CA ARG A 80 -10.43 -39.86 8.74
C ARG A 80 -10.88 -38.44 8.34
N LYS A 81 -12.20 -38.25 8.40
CA LYS A 81 -12.97 -37.03 8.05
C LYS A 81 -12.36 -35.76 8.68
N LEU A 82 -11.95 -34.80 7.83
CA LEU A 82 -11.84 -33.39 8.18
C LEU A 82 -13.19 -32.69 7.87
N PRO A 83 -13.65 -31.73 8.70
CA PRO A 83 -14.95 -31.11 8.52
C PRO A 83 -14.95 -30.19 7.29
N GLN A 84 -15.79 -30.52 6.31
CA GLN A 84 -16.14 -29.66 5.18
C GLN A 84 -17.10 -28.57 5.65
N GLY A 85 -16.66 -27.33 5.57
CA GLY A 85 -17.52 -26.17 5.79
C GLY A 85 -16.73 -24.90 5.69
N LEU A 86 -16.52 -24.40 4.46
CA LEU A 86 -16.26 -22.99 4.10
C LEU A 86 -15.83 -22.78 2.64
N TYR A 87 -16.17 -23.65 1.68
CA TYR A 87 -15.91 -23.37 0.27
C TYR A 87 -17.00 -23.97 -0.62
N ALA A 88 -17.94 -23.13 -1.05
CA ALA A 88 -18.74 -23.40 -2.23
C ALA A 88 -18.02 -22.78 -3.44
N PRO A 89 -17.71 -23.53 -4.51
CA PRO A 89 -17.12 -22.95 -5.71
C PRO A 89 -18.19 -22.13 -6.45
N PRO A 90 -17.88 -20.90 -6.92
CA PRO A 90 -18.81 -20.19 -7.77
C PRO A 90 -18.90 -20.89 -9.13
N SER A 91 -20.11 -21.18 -9.56
CA SER A 91 -20.43 -21.64 -10.90
C SER A 91 -20.18 -20.51 -11.92
N ARG A 92 -19.48 -20.83 -13.01
CA ARG A 92 -19.01 -19.97 -14.11
C ARG A 92 -17.92 -18.95 -13.72
N LEU A 93 -16.70 -19.21 -14.20
CA LEU A 93 -15.58 -18.26 -14.25
C LEU A 93 -15.94 -17.06 -15.15
N SER A 94 -16.65 -16.09 -14.58
CA SER A 94 -16.81 -14.77 -15.19
C SER A 94 -15.47 -14.05 -15.15
N MET A 95 -14.98 -13.57 -16.30
CA MET A 95 -13.80 -12.71 -16.37
C MET A 95 -13.93 -11.58 -15.35
N THR A 96 -12.88 -11.32 -14.57
CA THR A 96 -12.86 -10.26 -13.57
C THR A 96 -13.28 -8.94 -14.24
N PRO A 97 -14.29 -8.21 -13.70
CA PRO A 97 -14.72 -6.95 -14.30
C PRO A 97 -13.55 -5.98 -14.43
N LYS A 98 -13.24 -5.58 -15.66
CA LYS A 98 -12.13 -4.66 -15.92
C LYS A 98 -12.48 -3.28 -15.34
N CYS A 99 -11.56 -2.67 -14.61
CA CYS A 99 -11.57 -1.22 -14.35
C CYS A 99 -11.20 -0.48 -15.66
N ASN A 100 -12.04 -0.61 -16.69
CA ASN A 100 -11.83 -0.01 -18.00
C ASN A 100 -13.02 0.91 -18.32
N PRO A 101 -12.80 2.16 -18.75
CA PRO A 101 -13.86 3.13 -19.00
C PRO A 101 -14.88 2.77 -20.08
N PHE A 102 -14.62 1.79 -20.93
CA PHE A 102 -15.50 1.49 -22.07
C PHE A 102 -16.87 0.90 -21.69
N ASN A 103 -17.12 0.61 -20.42
CA ASN A 103 -18.44 0.18 -19.92
C ASN A 103 -19.22 1.31 -19.20
N PHE A 104 -18.87 2.59 -19.40
CA PHE A 104 -19.64 3.70 -18.82
C PHE A 104 -20.85 4.06 -19.68
N PRO A 105 -22.10 3.86 -19.20
CA PRO A 105 -23.31 4.20 -19.97
C PRO A 105 -23.49 5.71 -20.21
N HIS A 106 -22.75 6.57 -19.51
CA HIS A 106 -22.90 8.03 -19.62
C HIS A 106 -22.03 8.72 -20.68
N GLN A 107 -21.15 8.02 -21.39
CA GLN A 107 -20.37 8.63 -22.48
C GLN A 107 -20.94 8.35 -23.89
N THR A 108 -21.84 7.38 -24.05
CA THR A 108 -22.43 7.01 -25.34
C THR A 108 -23.83 7.58 -25.59
N ALA A 109 -24.49 8.15 -24.58
CA ALA A 109 -25.89 8.57 -24.66
C ALA A 109 -26.16 9.93 -25.35
N LEU A 110 -25.15 10.60 -25.90
CA LEU A 110 -25.35 11.88 -26.61
C LEU A 110 -25.56 11.74 -28.13
N ALA A 111 -25.42 10.54 -28.70
CA ALA A 111 -25.55 10.32 -30.13
C ALA A 111 -26.96 9.86 -30.59
N SER A 112 -27.88 9.58 -29.67
CA SER A 112 -29.15 8.88 -29.98
C SER A 112 -30.42 9.72 -29.76
N LEU A 113 -30.32 11.04 -29.59
CA LEU A 113 -31.48 11.91 -29.30
C LEU A 113 -32.08 12.65 -30.52
N PHE A 114 -31.69 12.33 -31.76
CA PHE A 114 -32.33 12.90 -32.95
C PHE A 114 -32.74 11.80 -33.95
N PRO A 115 -34.03 11.50 -34.09
CA PRO A 115 -34.55 10.62 -35.12
C PRO A 115 -34.99 11.41 -36.37
N TYR A 116 -34.28 12.45 -36.83
CA TYR A 116 -34.57 13.09 -38.12
C TYR A 116 -33.32 13.72 -38.74
N PRO A 117 -33.10 13.58 -40.06
CA PRO A 117 -32.03 14.28 -40.76
C PRO A 117 -32.40 15.77 -40.88
N LEU A 118 -31.59 16.64 -40.25
CA LEU A 118 -31.71 18.09 -40.41
C LEU A 118 -31.26 18.47 -41.83
N SER A 119 -32.21 18.52 -42.74
CA SER A 119 -32.10 19.26 -44.00
C SER A 119 -32.86 20.59 -43.87
N SER A 120 -32.20 21.65 -44.36
CA SER A 120 -32.68 23.02 -44.58
C SER A 120 -32.75 24.01 -43.38
N ALA A 121 -31.77 24.92 -43.41
CA ALA A 121 -31.79 26.33 -42.99
C ALA A 121 -32.42 26.73 -41.62
N MET A 122 -31.62 26.70 -40.56
CA MET A 122 -31.81 27.62 -39.41
C MET A 122 -30.96 28.89 -39.59
N PRO A 123 -31.48 30.09 -39.28
CA PRO A 123 -30.68 31.32 -39.31
C PRO A 123 -29.47 31.23 -38.36
N PRO A 124 -28.27 31.70 -38.76
CA PRO A 124 -27.04 31.53 -37.99
C PRO A 124 -27.07 32.17 -36.59
N ALA A 125 -27.93 33.17 -36.38
CA ALA A 125 -28.17 33.76 -35.06
C ALA A 125 -28.93 32.82 -34.11
N PHE A 126 -29.91 32.06 -34.63
CA PHE A 126 -30.72 31.14 -33.84
C PHE A 126 -29.95 29.86 -33.50
N ALA A 127 -29.15 29.34 -34.44
CA ALA A 127 -28.24 28.22 -34.19
C ALA A 127 -27.21 28.55 -33.11
N ARG A 128 -26.67 29.78 -33.08
CA ARG A 128 -25.74 30.21 -32.02
C ARG A 128 -26.40 30.33 -30.65
N VAL A 129 -27.64 30.81 -30.57
CA VAL A 129 -28.39 30.89 -29.31
C VAL A 129 -28.78 29.49 -28.81
N VAL A 130 -29.25 28.60 -29.70
CA VAL A 130 -29.61 27.22 -29.35
C VAL A 130 -28.37 26.42 -28.93
N ILE A 131 -27.24 26.53 -29.66
CA ILE A 131 -25.97 25.91 -29.27
C ILE A 131 -25.45 26.50 -27.95
N ALA A 132 -25.55 27.81 -27.73
CA ALA A 132 -25.16 28.44 -26.46
C ALA A 132 -26.07 27.99 -25.30
N LEU A 133 -27.38 27.83 -25.52
CA LEU A 133 -28.33 27.28 -24.53
C LEU A 133 -28.07 25.80 -24.23
N PHE A 134 -27.79 24.98 -25.26
CA PHE A 134 -27.46 23.56 -25.08
C PHE A 134 -26.09 23.36 -24.42
N VAL A 135 -25.11 24.22 -24.70
CA VAL A 135 -23.79 24.21 -24.03
C VAL A 135 -23.90 24.68 -22.57
N THR A 136 -24.82 25.59 -22.25
CA THR A 136 -25.10 26.00 -20.86
C THR A 136 -25.94 24.97 -20.10
N LEU A 137 -26.92 24.32 -20.74
CA LEU A 137 -27.76 23.28 -20.12
C LEU A 137 -27.04 21.92 -19.98
N ALA A 138 -26.14 21.55 -20.89
CA ALA A 138 -25.30 20.35 -20.76
C ALA A 138 -24.13 20.53 -19.77
N GLY A 139 -23.87 21.76 -19.30
CA GLY A 139 -22.74 22.11 -18.44
C GLY A 139 -23.05 22.20 -16.94
N ALA A 140 -24.31 22.33 -16.56
CA ALA A 140 -24.72 22.47 -15.17
C ALA A 140 -24.90 21.10 -14.51
N THR A 141 -23.80 20.42 -14.20
CA THR A 141 -23.88 19.19 -13.41
C THR A 141 -24.31 19.54 -11.99
N THR A 142 -25.42 18.97 -11.52
CA THR A 142 -25.92 19.12 -10.15
C THR A 142 -24.76 18.94 -9.16
N PRO A 143 -24.52 19.90 -8.25
CA PRO A 143 -23.48 19.77 -7.24
C PRO A 143 -23.64 18.44 -6.49
N PRO A 144 -22.58 17.62 -6.34
CA PRO A 144 -22.68 16.39 -5.57
C PRO A 144 -22.97 16.70 -4.10
N ASP A 145 -23.74 15.82 -3.45
CA ASP A 145 -23.89 15.78 -2.00
C ASP A 145 -22.56 15.35 -1.33
N LEU A 146 -21.85 14.42 -1.97
CA LEU A 146 -20.57 13.90 -1.49
C LEU A 146 -19.51 13.98 -2.57
N LEU A 147 -18.40 14.64 -2.25
CA LEU A 147 -17.24 14.73 -3.13
C LEU A 147 -16.04 14.03 -2.51
N ILE A 148 -15.64 12.91 -3.11
CA ILE A 148 -14.52 12.07 -2.67
C ILE A 148 -13.30 12.36 -3.55
N ILE A 149 -12.16 12.65 -2.93
CA ILE A 149 -10.94 13.10 -3.63
C ILE A 149 -9.85 12.04 -3.49
N GLY A 150 -9.57 11.35 -4.60
CA GLY A 150 -8.58 10.28 -4.73
C GLY A 150 -9.24 8.91 -4.75
N ALA A 151 -9.24 8.23 -5.90
CA ALA A 151 -9.77 6.87 -6.06
C ALA A 151 -8.71 5.80 -5.73
N GLY A 152 -8.02 6.01 -4.59
CA GLY A 152 -7.10 5.04 -4.04
C GLY A 152 -7.81 3.90 -3.31
N THR A 153 -7.07 3.23 -2.41
CA THR A 153 -7.59 2.13 -1.58
C THR A 153 -8.86 2.50 -0.83
N SER A 154 -8.83 3.60 -0.08
CA SER A 154 -9.97 4.06 0.71
C SER A 154 -11.08 4.68 -0.16
N GLY A 155 -10.72 5.50 -1.14
CA GLY A 155 -11.68 6.22 -1.97
C GLY A 155 -12.59 5.29 -2.79
N CYS A 156 -12.05 4.23 -3.39
CA CYS A 156 -12.87 3.23 -4.09
C CYS A 156 -13.86 2.53 -3.16
N ALA A 157 -13.41 2.12 -1.97
CA ALA A 157 -14.25 1.43 -0.99
C ALA A 157 -15.35 2.35 -0.45
N LEU A 158 -15.01 3.58 -0.06
CA LEU A 158 -15.97 4.58 0.40
C LEU A 158 -17.01 4.90 -0.66
N ALA A 159 -16.59 5.23 -1.88
CA ALA A 159 -17.50 5.58 -2.96
C ALA A 159 -18.50 4.45 -3.25
N ALA A 160 -18.01 3.21 -3.37
CA ALA A 160 -18.87 2.05 -3.63
C ALA A 160 -19.86 1.78 -2.50
N ARG A 161 -19.42 1.84 -1.25
CA ARG A 161 -20.29 1.60 -0.08
C ARG A 161 -21.33 2.71 0.09
N LEU A 162 -20.94 3.97 -0.05
CA LEU A 162 -21.84 5.11 0.08
C LEU A 162 -22.85 5.16 -1.07
N CYS A 163 -22.43 4.84 -2.30
CA CYS A 163 -23.30 4.71 -3.48
C CYS A 163 -24.49 3.79 -3.21
N VAL A 164 -24.20 2.60 -2.68
CA VAL A 164 -25.23 1.61 -2.33
C VAL A 164 -26.05 2.06 -1.11
N ALA A 165 -25.41 2.64 -0.10
CA ALA A 165 -26.08 3.01 1.14
C ALA A 165 -27.00 4.24 1.01
N LEU A 166 -26.74 5.12 0.04
CA LEU A 166 -27.39 6.42 -0.14
C LEU A 166 -27.91 6.57 -1.58
N PRO A 167 -28.94 5.81 -2.00
CA PRO A 167 -29.41 5.80 -3.38
C PRO A 167 -29.94 7.16 -3.88
N THR A 168 -30.30 8.07 -2.98
CA THR A 168 -30.83 9.41 -3.31
C THR A 168 -29.76 10.51 -3.31
N ARG A 169 -28.50 10.19 -2.98
CA ARG A 169 -27.42 11.17 -2.86
C ARG A 169 -26.47 11.07 -4.05
N ASN A 170 -26.11 12.22 -4.60
CA ASN A 170 -25.16 12.33 -5.71
C ASN A 170 -23.72 12.31 -5.18
N ILE A 171 -22.94 11.32 -5.63
CA ILE A 171 -21.55 11.13 -5.23
C ILE A 171 -20.67 11.39 -6.43
N THR A 172 -19.63 12.23 -6.27
CA THR A 172 -18.56 12.38 -7.25
C THR A 172 -17.24 11.88 -6.67
N LEU A 173 -16.57 11.00 -7.40
CA LEU A 173 -15.23 10.49 -7.09
C LEU A 173 -14.24 11.05 -8.11
N LEU A 174 -13.24 11.80 -7.65
CA LEU A 174 -12.17 12.35 -8.50
C LEU A 174 -10.89 11.53 -8.36
N GLU A 175 -10.26 11.21 -9.49
CA GLU A 175 -8.93 10.57 -9.54
C GLU A 175 -8.04 11.32 -10.52
N ARG A 176 -6.81 11.59 -10.09
CA ARG A 176 -5.82 12.30 -10.91
C ARG A 176 -5.32 11.47 -12.08
N ALA A 177 -5.27 10.16 -11.93
CA ALA A 177 -4.77 9.26 -12.95
C ALA A 177 -5.77 9.10 -14.10
N SER A 178 -5.24 9.09 -15.32
CA SER A 178 -5.99 8.72 -16.51
C SER A 178 -6.37 7.23 -16.49
N PRO A 179 -7.36 6.81 -17.29
CA PRO A 179 -7.64 5.39 -17.49
C PRO A 179 -6.41 4.60 -17.92
N ARG A 180 -6.29 3.37 -17.41
CA ARG A 180 -5.23 2.44 -17.80
C ARG A 180 -5.42 2.01 -19.26
N ASN A 181 -4.35 2.04 -20.05
CA ASN A 181 -4.30 1.31 -21.31
C ASN A 181 -4.00 -0.18 -21.04
N SER A 182 -3.96 -1.01 -22.09
CA SER A 182 -3.73 -2.46 -21.98
C SER A 182 -2.38 -2.81 -21.32
N ALA A 183 -1.32 -2.05 -21.61
CA ALA A 183 0.00 -2.26 -21.01
C ALA A 183 0.01 -1.93 -19.51
N ALA A 184 -0.54 -0.78 -19.13
CA ALA A 184 -0.69 -0.38 -17.74
C ALA A 184 -1.61 -1.33 -16.95
N ASP A 185 -2.67 -1.83 -17.58
CA ASP A 185 -3.54 -2.84 -16.98
C ASP A 185 -2.79 -4.15 -16.74
N PHE A 186 -2.01 -4.64 -17.71
CA PHE A 186 -1.19 -5.84 -17.52
C PHE A 186 -0.19 -5.70 -16.37
N LEU A 187 0.51 -4.55 -16.27
CA LEU A 187 1.45 -4.27 -15.18
C LEU A 187 0.79 -4.35 -13.79
N VAL A 188 -0.45 -3.87 -13.67
CA VAL A 188 -1.21 -3.91 -12.42
C VAL A 188 -1.77 -5.30 -12.16
N ARG A 189 -2.37 -5.93 -13.18
CA ARG A 189 -3.18 -7.13 -13.06
C ARG A 189 -2.36 -8.38 -12.81
N SER A 190 -1.18 -8.48 -13.41
CA SER A 190 -0.28 -9.61 -13.19
C SER A 190 0.52 -9.37 -11.90
N PRO A 191 0.30 -10.17 -10.83
CA PRO A 191 1.10 -10.14 -9.60
C PRO A 191 2.60 -10.13 -9.87
N ARG A 192 3.03 -10.84 -10.92
CA ARG A 192 4.44 -11.00 -11.24
C ARG A 192 5.10 -9.74 -11.78
N GLN A 193 4.32 -8.83 -12.35
CA GLN A 193 4.77 -7.57 -12.95
C GLN A 193 4.94 -6.43 -11.95
N MET A 194 4.66 -6.66 -10.66
CA MET A 194 4.70 -5.63 -9.60
C MET A 194 5.97 -4.76 -9.63
N TRP A 195 7.15 -5.36 -9.82
CA TRP A 195 8.42 -4.63 -9.85
C TRP A 195 8.54 -3.70 -11.08
N LEU A 196 8.07 -4.15 -12.23
CA LEU A 196 8.03 -3.34 -13.45
C LEU A 196 6.97 -2.24 -13.34
N ALA A 197 5.86 -2.51 -12.64
CA ALA A 197 4.86 -1.50 -12.32
C ALA A 197 5.47 -0.34 -11.50
N TRP A 198 6.38 -0.61 -10.56
CA TRP A 198 7.05 0.42 -9.75
C TRP A 198 7.98 1.33 -10.55
N GLN A 199 8.42 0.88 -11.72
CA GLN A 199 9.27 1.65 -12.64
C GLN A 199 8.44 2.40 -13.69
N SER A 200 7.13 2.17 -13.76
CA SER A 200 6.27 2.75 -14.79
C SER A 200 5.51 3.97 -14.29
N SER A 201 5.80 5.13 -14.88
CA SER A 201 5.07 6.38 -14.63
C SER A 201 3.60 6.32 -15.07
N SER A 202 3.19 5.28 -15.81
CA SER A 202 1.79 5.06 -16.20
C SER A 202 0.88 4.65 -15.04
N VAL A 203 1.45 4.11 -13.96
CA VAL A 203 0.71 3.59 -12.80
C VAL A 203 1.30 4.00 -11.45
N VAL A 204 2.47 4.64 -11.45
CA VAL A 204 3.19 5.07 -10.25
C VAL A 204 3.65 6.52 -10.37
N GLU A 205 3.57 7.24 -9.25
CA GLU A 205 4.24 8.53 -9.07
C GLU A 205 5.44 8.37 -8.12
N PRO A 206 6.67 8.69 -8.57
CA PRO A 206 7.82 8.77 -7.69
C PRO A 206 7.77 10.05 -6.85
N ILE A 207 8.19 9.96 -5.59
CA ILE A 207 8.26 11.09 -4.67
C ILE A 207 9.70 11.24 -4.22
N ARG A 208 10.23 12.46 -4.33
CA ARG A 208 11.56 12.79 -3.86
C ARG A 208 11.54 12.89 -2.33
N THR A 209 12.52 12.26 -1.68
CA THR A 209 12.71 12.37 -0.23
C THR A 209 14.00 13.10 0.10
N LEU A 210 14.02 13.71 1.28
CA LEU A 210 15.18 14.35 1.87
C LEU A 210 16.06 13.29 2.57
N PRO A 211 17.39 13.51 2.63
CA PRO A 211 18.33 12.71 3.41
C PRO A 211 17.85 12.40 4.83
N SER A 212 18.03 11.16 5.29
CA SER A 212 17.78 10.74 6.67
C SER A 212 19.09 10.50 7.42
N SER A 213 19.29 11.14 8.57
CA SER A 213 20.47 10.90 9.43
C SER A 213 20.54 9.45 9.92
N GLY A 214 19.38 8.81 10.10
CA GLY A 214 19.28 7.39 10.44
C GLY A 214 19.84 6.44 9.37
N LEU A 215 19.99 6.91 8.14
CA LEU A 215 20.51 6.18 6.98
C LEU A 215 21.83 6.78 6.46
N LEU A 216 22.65 7.37 7.35
CA LEU A 216 23.95 7.97 6.99
C LEU A 216 23.85 9.04 5.89
N GLY A 217 22.77 9.83 5.89
CA GLY A 217 22.55 10.90 4.91
C GLY A 217 21.97 10.43 3.58
N ARG A 218 21.59 9.15 3.45
CA ARG A 218 20.92 8.64 2.26
C ARG A 218 19.46 9.08 2.22
N ALA A 219 19.01 9.48 1.02
CA ALA A 219 17.59 9.60 0.67
C ALA A 219 17.10 8.26 0.11
N VAL A 220 15.82 7.95 0.31
CA VAL A 220 15.22 6.69 -0.19
C VAL A 220 14.26 6.98 -1.35
N PRO A 221 14.28 6.21 -2.45
CA PRO A 221 13.29 6.33 -3.50
C PRO A 221 11.94 5.86 -2.95
N VAL A 222 10.94 6.72 -2.97
CA VAL A 222 9.57 6.36 -2.56
C VAL A 222 8.61 6.63 -3.69
N PHE A 223 7.50 5.92 -3.68
CA PHE A 223 6.55 5.94 -4.77
C PHE A 223 5.15 5.61 -4.28
N THR A 224 4.13 6.07 -5.00
CA THR A 224 2.72 5.81 -4.71
C THR A 224 1.99 5.39 -5.97
N GLY A 225 0.91 4.63 -5.84
CA GLY A 225 0.05 4.34 -6.97
C GLY A 225 -0.55 5.64 -7.55
N ALA A 226 -0.47 5.78 -8.86
CA ALA A 226 -1.07 6.84 -9.66
C ALA A 226 -1.98 6.21 -10.72
N THR A 227 -3.01 5.51 -10.25
CA THR A 227 -4.00 4.77 -11.06
C THR A 227 -5.27 4.56 -10.23
N LEU A 228 -6.38 4.18 -10.86
CA LEU A 228 -7.56 3.71 -10.11
C LEU A 228 -7.18 2.52 -9.22
N GLY A 229 -7.62 2.59 -7.97
CA GLY A 229 -7.23 1.67 -6.91
C GLY A 229 -6.00 2.13 -6.11
N GLY A 230 -5.26 3.14 -6.61
CA GLY A 230 -4.08 3.71 -5.99
C GLY A 230 -3.04 2.65 -5.64
N THR A 231 -2.45 2.74 -4.46
CA THR A 231 -1.39 1.81 -4.03
C THR A 231 -1.88 0.35 -3.90
N SER A 232 -3.19 0.08 -3.83
CA SER A 232 -3.69 -1.30 -3.88
C SER A 232 -3.43 -2.01 -5.23
N ALA A 233 -3.29 -1.23 -6.30
CA ALA A 233 -3.00 -1.72 -7.64
C ALA A 233 -1.52 -2.12 -7.83
N ILE A 234 -0.62 -1.69 -6.95
CA ILE A 234 0.84 -1.88 -7.13
C ILE A 234 1.53 -2.59 -5.96
N ASN A 235 0.83 -2.92 -4.87
CA ASN A 235 1.46 -3.45 -3.65
C ASN A 235 1.77 -4.97 -3.70
N GLY A 236 2.34 -5.50 -2.62
CA GLY A 236 2.63 -6.94 -2.43
C GLY A 236 1.42 -7.85 -2.20
N MET A 237 0.19 -7.33 -2.25
CA MET A 237 -1.09 -8.06 -2.07
C MET A 237 -1.25 -8.76 -0.72
N GLN A 238 -0.42 -8.46 0.26
CA GLN A 238 -0.42 -9.11 1.57
C GLN A 238 -1.62 -8.69 2.41
N TRP A 239 -2.23 -9.66 3.11
CA TRP A 239 -3.24 -9.39 4.13
C TRP A 239 -2.82 -9.89 5.50
N VAL A 240 -2.71 -8.95 6.44
CA VAL A 240 -2.49 -9.23 7.86
C VAL A 240 -3.21 -8.14 8.66
N VAL A 241 -4.01 -8.53 9.64
CA VAL A 241 -4.68 -7.60 10.55
C VAL A 241 -3.73 -7.13 11.67
N PRO A 242 -3.94 -5.97 12.29
CA PRO A 242 -3.13 -5.54 13.43
C PRO A 242 -3.31 -6.43 14.65
N ARG A 243 -2.34 -6.36 15.57
CA ARG A 243 -2.42 -6.98 16.89
C ARG A 243 -3.49 -6.34 17.78
N ASP A 244 -3.84 -7.04 18.84
CA ASP A 244 -4.73 -6.53 19.89
C ASP A 244 -4.26 -5.20 20.46
N GLY A 245 -5.21 -4.30 20.70
CA GLY A 245 -4.95 -2.95 21.19
C GLY A 245 -4.40 -1.97 20.15
N SER A 246 -3.87 -2.44 19.00
CA SER A 246 -3.24 -1.56 18.01
C SER A 246 -4.23 -0.56 17.41
N VAL A 247 -5.46 -0.99 17.12
CA VAL A 247 -6.52 -0.14 16.55
C VAL A 247 -6.95 0.95 17.54
N ASP A 248 -7.05 0.60 18.81
CA ASP A 248 -7.50 1.46 19.90
C ASP A 248 -6.61 2.70 20.06
N THR A 249 -5.30 2.56 19.77
CA THR A 249 -4.34 3.67 19.80
C THR A 249 -4.59 4.78 18.77
N TRP A 250 -5.46 4.55 17.78
CA TRP A 250 -5.77 5.55 16.75
C TRP A 250 -6.79 6.59 17.23
N GLY A 251 -7.48 6.34 18.36
CA GLY A 251 -8.39 7.31 18.98
C GLY A 251 -9.61 7.66 18.11
N ILE A 252 -10.03 6.75 17.24
CA ILE A 252 -11.21 6.91 16.40
C ILE A 252 -12.44 6.49 17.20
N ARG A 253 -13.44 7.38 17.27
CA ARG A 253 -14.65 7.17 18.07
C ARG A 253 -15.35 5.87 17.67
N ASN A 254 -15.69 5.04 18.66
CA ASN A 254 -16.36 3.75 18.49
C ASN A 254 -15.57 2.70 17.68
N LEU A 255 -14.27 2.91 17.45
CA LEU A 255 -13.40 1.98 16.76
C LEU A 255 -12.36 1.38 17.72
N THR A 256 -12.60 0.14 18.12
CA THR A 256 -11.71 -0.66 18.96
C THR A 256 -11.24 -1.88 18.16
N THR A 257 -10.29 -2.65 18.67
CA THR A 257 -9.91 -3.91 18.03
C THR A 257 -11.11 -4.84 17.80
N ASN A 258 -12.00 -4.93 18.79
CA ASN A 258 -13.21 -5.74 18.68
C ASN A 258 -14.17 -5.21 17.60
N SER A 259 -14.49 -3.91 17.60
CA SER A 259 -15.42 -3.36 16.60
C SER A 259 -14.82 -3.34 15.19
N ALA A 260 -13.50 -3.28 15.06
CA ALA A 260 -12.79 -3.35 13.78
C ALA A 260 -12.83 -4.74 13.13
N ARG A 261 -12.95 -5.84 13.92
CA ARG A 261 -12.92 -7.23 13.40
C ARG A 261 -13.93 -7.46 12.28
N ARG A 262 -15.18 -6.99 12.45
CA ARG A 262 -16.23 -7.14 11.42
C ARG A 262 -15.88 -6.43 10.11
N TYR A 263 -15.19 -5.29 10.19
CA TYR A 263 -14.81 -4.50 9.03
C TYR A 263 -13.59 -5.08 8.31
N TYR A 264 -12.63 -5.66 9.06
CA TYR A 264 -11.58 -6.49 8.47
C TYR A 264 -12.18 -7.69 7.73
N GLN A 265 -13.13 -8.41 8.33
CA GLN A 265 -13.82 -9.54 7.70
C GLN A 265 -14.58 -9.12 6.44
N ARG A 266 -15.31 -8.01 6.50
CA ARG A 266 -16.06 -7.47 5.36
C ARG A 266 -15.12 -7.08 4.21
N ALA A 267 -14.03 -6.41 4.50
CA ALA A 267 -13.01 -6.05 3.52
C ALA A 267 -12.33 -7.30 2.93
N PHE A 268 -11.95 -8.26 3.77
CA PHE A 268 -11.31 -9.49 3.35
C PHE A 268 -12.16 -10.27 2.34
N ARG A 269 -13.46 -10.41 2.65
CA ARG A 269 -14.44 -11.06 1.76
C ARG A 269 -14.66 -10.29 0.46
N THR A 270 -14.73 -8.96 0.52
CA THR A 270 -14.99 -8.13 -0.66
C THR A 270 -13.82 -8.15 -1.65
N ILE A 271 -12.59 -8.05 -1.14
CA ILE A 271 -11.40 -8.17 -1.97
C ILE A 271 -11.24 -9.60 -2.51
N GLY A 272 -11.53 -10.60 -1.67
CA GLY A 272 -11.38 -12.02 -1.98
C GLY A 272 -9.98 -12.54 -1.68
N PHE A 273 -9.42 -12.18 -0.52
CA PHE A 273 -8.11 -12.70 -0.13
C PHE A 273 -8.15 -14.22 0.10
N ALA A 274 -7.20 -14.94 -0.50
CA ALA A 274 -7.11 -16.38 -0.39
C ALA A 274 -5.66 -16.85 -0.19
N ALA A 275 -5.50 -18.05 0.38
CA ALA A 275 -4.22 -18.75 0.34
C ALA A 275 -3.81 -19.04 -1.11
N GLN A 276 -2.52 -19.27 -1.36
CA GLN A 276 -2.05 -19.51 -2.72
C GLN A 276 -2.48 -20.92 -3.14
N ILE A 277 -3.22 -21.03 -4.24
CA ILE A 277 -3.65 -22.33 -4.79
C ILE A 277 -2.53 -22.97 -5.62
N PRO A 278 -2.45 -24.31 -5.75
CA PRO A 278 -1.34 -25.02 -6.39
C PRO A 278 -0.80 -24.48 -7.74
N PRO A 279 -1.59 -23.96 -8.69
CA PRO A 279 -1.02 -23.36 -9.91
C PRO A 279 -0.29 -22.02 -9.66
N LEU A 280 -0.67 -21.30 -8.60
CA LEU A 280 -0.21 -19.95 -8.24
C LEU A 280 0.74 -19.93 -7.03
N ARG A 281 0.74 -21.01 -6.23
CA ARG A 281 1.61 -21.21 -5.09
C ARG A 281 3.04 -21.48 -5.56
N GLN A 282 3.99 -20.74 -4.99
CA GLN A 282 5.40 -20.95 -5.33
C GLN A 282 5.97 -22.22 -4.71
N ARG A 283 6.98 -22.81 -5.36
CA ARG A 283 7.67 -24.02 -4.90
C ARG A 283 8.43 -23.82 -3.59
N HIS A 284 8.81 -22.58 -3.28
CA HIS A 284 9.65 -22.26 -2.13
C HIS A 284 8.88 -22.09 -0.81
N VAL A 285 7.54 -22.04 -0.84
CA VAL A 285 6.72 -21.78 0.37
C VAL A 285 7.02 -22.78 1.49
N ASP A 286 7.01 -24.08 1.19
CA ASP A 286 7.18 -25.13 2.22
C ASP A 286 8.58 -25.10 2.86
N ALA A 287 9.59 -24.73 2.07
CA ALA A 287 10.94 -24.57 2.58
C ALA A 287 11.06 -23.39 3.55
N PHE A 288 10.37 -22.27 3.27
CA PHE A 288 10.30 -21.13 4.17
C PHE A 288 9.55 -21.46 5.46
N LEU A 289 8.37 -22.10 5.37
CA LEU A 289 7.61 -22.49 6.55
C LEU A 289 8.37 -23.55 7.38
N GLY A 290 9.06 -24.48 6.74
CA GLY A 290 9.93 -25.44 7.42
C GLY A 290 11.09 -24.79 8.17
N ALA A 291 11.74 -23.79 7.57
CA ALA A 291 12.81 -23.02 8.21
C ALA A 291 12.29 -22.17 9.39
N ALA A 292 11.14 -21.51 9.21
CA ALA A 292 10.48 -20.77 10.28
C ALA A 292 10.14 -21.67 11.48
N ARG A 293 9.63 -22.89 11.22
CA ARG A 293 9.36 -23.87 12.28
C ARG A 293 10.61 -24.26 13.06
N ARG A 294 11.73 -24.55 12.37
CA ARG A 294 13.01 -24.86 13.02
C ARG A 294 13.57 -23.67 13.81
N ALA A 295 13.32 -22.45 13.34
CA ALA A 295 13.65 -21.22 14.05
C ALA A 295 12.68 -20.87 15.20
N GLY A 296 11.70 -21.74 15.48
CA GLY A 296 10.79 -21.65 16.63
C GLY A 296 9.49 -20.89 16.40
N TYR A 297 9.16 -20.52 15.16
CA TYR A 297 7.90 -19.85 14.83
C TYR A 297 6.76 -20.87 14.71
N ASP A 298 5.57 -20.49 15.17
CA ASP A 298 4.36 -21.26 14.88
C ASP A 298 3.97 -21.06 13.41
N THR A 299 3.82 -22.15 12.67
CA THR A 299 3.44 -22.14 11.25
C THR A 299 2.08 -22.75 10.97
N GLY A 300 1.23 -22.86 11.99
CA GLY A 300 -0.14 -23.33 11.84
C GLY A 300 -0.98 -22.43 10.94
N ASN A 301 -1.98 -22.99 10.27
CA ASN A 301 -2.94 -22.21 9.50
C ASN A 301 -3.98 -21.58 10.45
N LYS A 302 -3.68 -20.38 10.96
CA LYS A 302 -4.52 -19.67 11.94
C LYS A 302 -5.57 -18.77 11.29
N ASP A 303 -6.58 -18.37 12.07
CA ASP A 303 -7.60 -17.39 11.66
C ASP A 303 -6.92 -16.10 11.16
N PRO A 304 -7.14 -15.65 9.90
CA PRO A 304 -6.60 -14.38 9.37
C PRO A 304 -6.99 -13.14 10.16
N PHE A 305 -7.98 -13.25 11.04
CA PHE A 305 -8.49 -12.16 11.87
C PHE A 305 -8.09 -12.28 13.33
N ASP A 306 -7.27 -13.26 13.70
CA ASP A 306 -6.76 -13.40 15.07
C ASP A 306 -5.72 -12.32 15.38
N PRO A 307 -5.99 -11.44 16.35
CA PRO A 307 -5.08 -10.37 16.74
C PRO A 307 -4.05 -10.76 17.81
N SER A 308 -4.16 -11.96 18.41
CA SER A 308 -3.44 -12.33 19.65
C SER A 308 -2.02 -12.88 19.45
N GLU A 309 -1.65 -13.26 18.22
CA GLU A 309 -0.54 -14.20 17.99
C GLU A 309 0.85 -13.55 17.91
N ALA A 310 1.67 -13.74 18.96
CA ALA A 310 2.95 -13.04 19.16
C ALA A 310 4.10 -13.52 18.26
N PHE A 311 4.13 -14.79 17.88
CA PHE A 311 5.29 -15.39 17.22
C PHE A 311 4.88 -16.45 16.18
N ASP A 312 4.45 -15.96 15.02
CA ASP A 312 3.91 -16.79 13.94
C ASP A 312 4.59 -16.53 12.60
N PHE A 313 4.48 -17.50 11.70
CA PHE A 313 4.93 -17.39 10.32
C PHE A 313 4.06 -18.27 9.41
N PHE A 314 3.37 -17.66 8.46
CA PHE A 314 2.32 -18.30 7.67
C PHE A 314 2.42 -17.96 6.19
N GLU A 315 1.81 -18.79 5.37
CA GLU A 315 1.71 -18.54 3.94
C GLU A 315 0.96 -17.24 3.65
N ASN A 316 1.47 -16.46 2.70
CA ASN A 316 0.90 -15.17 2.37
C ASN A 316 -0.49 -15.34 1.70
N ARG A 317 -1.53 -14.81 2.35
CA ARG A 317 -2.87 -14.69 1.77
C ARG A 317 -2.93 -13.44 0.88
N MET A 318 -3.32 -13.62 -0.38
CA MET A 318 -3.13 -12.62 -1.42
C MET A 318 -4.45 -12.09 -1.98
N ALA A 319 -4.47 -10.79 -2.30
CA ALA A 319 -5.54 -10.13 -3.08
C ALA A 319 -5.47 -10.54 -4.56
N ILE A 320 -5.77 -11.80 -4.86
CA ILE A 320 -5.82 -12.35 -6.21
C ILE A 320 -7.06 -13.21 -6.38
N ASP A 321 -7.58 -13.32 -7.59
CA ASP A 321 -8.60 -14.32 -7.91
C ASP A 321 -7.97 -15.69 -8.22
N LEU A 322 -8.83 -16.69 -8.47
CA LEU A 322 -8.41 -18.07 -8.78
C LEU A 322 -7.62 -18.17 -10.09
N ALA A 323 -7.70 -17.17 -10.97
CA ALA A 323 -6.91 -17.10 -12.20
C ALA A 323 -5.52 -16.45 -11.98
N GLY A 324 -5.24 -15.95 -10.77
CA GLY A 324 -4.01 -15.24 -10.47
C GLY A 324 -4.01 -13.80 -10.99
N VAL A 325 -5.19 -13.17 -11.06
CA VAL A 325 -5.33 -11.75 -11.40
C VAL A 325 -5.48 -10.95 -10.11
N ARG A 326 -4.70 -9.87 -9.98
CA ARG A 326 -4.78 -8.94 -8.85
C ARG A 326 -6.19 -8.38 -8.66
N ARG A 327 -6.64 -8.37 -7.41
CA ARG A 327 -7.88 -7.77 -6.91
C ARG A 327 -7.59 -6.49 -6.13
N ASP A 328 -7.37 -5.39 -6.85
CA ASP A 328 -7.22 -4.05 -6.27
C ASP A 328 -8.56 -3.44 -5.80
N SER A 329 -8.54 -2.31 -5.09
CA SER A 329 -9.76 -1.69 -4.53
C SER A 329 -10.74 -1.24 -5.61
N CYS A 330 -10.28 -0.82 -6.79
CA CYS A 330 -11.18 -0.48 -7.89
C CYS A 330 -11.93 -1.74 -8.35
N THR A 331 -11.23 -2.85 -8.59
CA THR A 331 -11.88 -4.07 -9.08
C THR A 331 -12.78 -4.74 -8.06
N ALA A 332 -12.42 -4.69 -6.78
CA ALA A 332 -13.21 -5.34 -5.75
C ALA A 332 -14.42 -4.51 -5.29
N TYR A 333 -14.31 -3.18 -5.30
CA TYR A 333 -15.37 -2.30 -4.79
C TYR A 333 -16.07 -1.51 -5.88
N LEU A 334 -15.30 -0.80 -6.72
CA LEU A 334 -15.85 0.19 -7.64
C LEU A 334 -16.45 -0.47 -8.89
N SER A 335 -15.71 -1.36 -9.57
CA SER A 335 -16.19 -2.02 -10.79
C SER A 335 -17.53 -2.76 -10.62
N PRO A 336 -17.78 -3.51 -9.52
CA PRO A 336 -19.05 -4.20 -9.34
C PRO A 336 -20.24 -3.23 -9.25
N VAL A 337 -20.11 -2.12 -8.51
CA VAL A 337 -21.24 -1.21 -8.29
C VAL A 337 -21.59 -0.35 -9.51
N LEU A 338 -20.62 -0.13 -10.40
CA LEU A 338 -20.82 0.62 -11.65
C LEU A 338 -21.79 -0.07 -12.64
N ASN A 339 -22.09 -1.35 -12.42
CA ASN A 339 -23.09 -2.10 -13.21
C ASN A 339 -24.38 -2.38 -12.42
N THR A 340 -24.58 -1.72 -11.28
CA THR A 340 -25.77 -1.88 -10.44
C THR A 340 -26.65 -0.65 -10.51
N LYS A 341 -27.81 -0.71 -9.84
CA LYS A 341 -28.69 0.45 -9.69
C LYS A 341 -27.92 1.68 -9.21
N CYS A 342 -26.99 1.60 -8.27
CA CYS A 342 -26.34 2.80 -7.72
C CYS A 342 -25.41 3.53 -8.71
N ALA A 343 -25.12 2.97 -9.88
CA ALA A 343 -24.31 3.66 -10.90
C ALA A 343 -24.88 5.03 -11.29
N HIS A 344 -26.21 5.21 -11.27
CA HIS A 344 -26.87 6.47 -11.61
C HIS A 344 -26.50 7.64 -10.68
N ASN A 345 -26.14 7.37 -9.42
CA ASN A 345 -25.84 8.39 -8.42
C ASN A 345 -24.34 8.46 -8.08
N LEU A 346 -23.47 7.74 -8.81
CA LEU A 346 -22.01 7.78 -8.66
C LEU A 346 -21.32 8.23 -9.95
N ARG A 347 -20.72 9.41 -9.91
CA ARG A 347 -19.91 9.96 -11.00
C ARG A 347 -18.42 9.76 -10.72
N LEU A 348 -17.74 8.96 -11.54
CA LEU A 348 -16.28 8.87 -11.54
C LEU A 348 -15.68 9.84 -12.56
N VAL A 349 -14.67 10.63 -12.14
CA VAL A 349 -13.90 11.50 -13.05
C VAL A 349 -12.42 11.18 -12.90
N GLN A 350 -11.84 10.59 -13.95
CA GLN A 350 -10.41 10.31 -14.06
C GLN A 350 -9.66 11.45 -14.77
N GLY A 351 -8.33 11.46 -14.64
CA GLY A 351 -7.49 12.54 -15.19
C GLY A 351 -7.69 13.90 -14.50
N ALA A 352 -8.37 13.92 -13.35
CA ALA A 352 -8.78 15.11 -12.60
C ALA A 352 -7.86 15.32 -11.39
N SER A 353 -6.83 16.15 -11.56
CA SER A 353 -5.90 16.49 -10.48
C SER A 353 -6.44 17.65 -9.65
N VAL A 354 -6.91 17.37 -8.44
CA VAL A 354 -7.34 18.42 -7.50
C VAL A 354 -6.14 19.24 -7.04
N THR A 355 -6.22 20.55 -7.20
CA THR A 355 -5.13 21.49 -6.87
C THR A 355 -5.31 22.12 -5.50
N ARG A 356 -6.55 22.39 -5.09
CA ARG A 356 -6.90 22.92 -3.77
C ARG A 356 -8.39 22.75 -3.46
N LEU A 357 -8.72 22.81 -2.18
CA LEU A 357 -10.08 22.91 -1.67
C LEU A 357 -10.58 24.37 -1.73
N LEU A 358 -11.87 24.54 -1.95
CA LEU A 358 -12.56 25.83 -1.87
C LEU A 358 -13.13 26.00 -0.46
N LEU A 359 -12.73 27.06 0.22
CA LEU A 359 -13.16 27.36 1.60
C LEU A 359 -13.97 28.66 1.65
N SER A 360 -15.08 28.68 2.39
CA SER A 360 -15.85 29.91 2.66
C SER A 360 -15.01 30.91 3.46
N ARG A 361 -15.43 32.19 3.48
CA ARG A 361 -14.66 33.29 4.11
C ARG A 361 -14.98 33.51 5.61
N GLU A 362 -15.79 32.64 6.20
CA GLU A 362 -16.16 32.71 7.61
C GLU A 362 -14.98 32.42 8.55
N SER A 363 -15.14 32.77 9.84
CA SER A 363 -14.15 32.51 10.89
C SER A 363 -13.86 31.02 11.07
N ARG A 364 -14.89 30.17 11.05
CA ARG A 364 -14.80 28.71 10.93
C ARG A 364 -15.17 28.30 9.49
N PRO A 365 -14.21 28.22 8.55
CA PRO A 365 -14.50 28.03 7.14
C PRO A 365 -15.21 26.70 6.88
N ARG A 366 -16.10 26.70 5.88
CA ARG A 366 -16.70 25.49 5.32
C ARG A 366 -16.00 25.10 4.04
N ALA A 367 -15.71 23.81 3.87
CA ALA A 367 -15.31 23.27 2.57
C ALA A 367 -16.53 23.26 1.63
N THR A 368 -16.42 23.98 0.51
CA THR A 368 -17.54 24.23 -0.43
C THR A 368 -17.33 23.57 -1.79
N GLY A 369 -16.16 22.98 -2.02
CA GLY A 369 -15.82 22.38 -3.30
C GLY A 369 -14.32 22.26 -3.51
N VAL A 370 -13.93 22.05 -4.75
CA VAL A 370 -12.54 21.90 -5.19
C VAL A 370 -12.26 22.69 -6.45
N GLU A 371 -10.99 23.06 -6.61
CA GLU A 371 -10.41 23.41 -7.90
C GLU A 371 -9.57 22.22 -8.38
N TYR A 372 -9.69 21.87 -9.66
CA TYR A 372 -8.98 20.74 -10.23
C TYR A 372 -8.64 21.00 -11.70
N THR A 373 -7.55 20.41 -12.16
CA THR A 373 -7.16 20.43 -13.58
C THR A 373 -7.51 19.11 -14.23
N VAL A 374 -8.08 19.16 -15.42
CA VAL A 374 -8.31 17.98 -16.26
C VAL A 374 -7.22 17.91 -17.32
N SER A 375 -6.61 16.74 -17.46
CA SER A 375 -5.71 16.47 -18.60
C SER A 375 -6.58 16.21 -19.84
N GLY A 376 -6.54 17.11 -20.83
CA GLY A 376 -7.28 16.93 -22.09
C GLY A 376 -6.72 15.80 -22.97
N SER A 377 -7.55 15.30 -23.90
CA SER A 377 -7.19 14.25 -24.87
C SER A 377 -6.20 14.72 -25.94
N SER A 378 -5.98 16.04 -26.06
CA SER A 378 -5.01 16.66 -26.95
C SER A 378 -3.82 17.16 -26.13
N ALA A 379 -2.60 16.83 -26.54
CA ALA A 379 -1.38 17.09 -25.79
C ALA A 379 -1.24 18.59 -25.44
N GLY A 380 -1.29 18.91 -24.14
CA GLY A 380 -0.80 20.19 -23.58
C GLY A 380 -1.83 21.10 -22.89
N GLU A 381 -3.13 21.04 -23.22
CA GLU A 381 -4.10 21.98 -22.64
C GLU A 381 -4.65 21.49 -21.29
N ARG A 382 -4.10 22.02 -20.18
CA ARG A 382 -4.65 21.80 -18.82
C ARG A 382 -5.74 22.82 -18.53
N ARG A 383 -6.99 22.39 -18.58
CA ARG A 383 -8.13 23.26 -18.21
C ARG A 383 -8.38 23.16 -16.71
N THR A 384 -8.34 24.32 -16.04
CA THR A 384 -8.73 24.44 -14.63
C THR A 384 -10.25 24.52 -14.54
N ARG A 385 -10.84 23.69 -13.68
CA ARG A 385 -12.27 23.63 -13.39
C ARG A 385 -12.49 23.77 -11.90
N LYS A 386 -13.69 24.23 -11.54
CA LYS A 386 -14.16 24.25 -10.16
C LYS A 386 -15.40 23.36 -10.06
N LEU A 387 -15.45 22.54 -9.02
CA LEU A 387 -16.63 21.74 -8.68
C LEU A 387 -17.05 22.10 -7.27
N ARG A 388 -18.27 22.60 -7.12
CA ARG A 388 -18.86 22.88 -5.80
C ARG A 388 -19.63 21.67 -5.31
N VAL A 389 -19.68 21.51 -3.99
CA VAL A 389 -20.54 20.54 -3.30
C VAL A 389 -21.88 21.20 -2.97
N ALA A 390 -22.95 20.42 -2.91
CA ALA A 390 -24.28 20.89 -2.55
C ALA A 390 -24.29 21.58 -1.17
N ALA A 391 -25.30 22.43 -0.93
CA ALA A 391 -25.54 22.97 0.41
C ALA A 391 -25.75 21.82 1.40
N GLY A 392 -25.07 21.84 2.54
CA GLY A 392 -25.09 20.72 3.48
C GLY A 392 -24.23 19.50 3.08
N GLY A 393 -23.73 19.41 1.85
CA GLY A 393 -22.89 18.29 1.40
C GLY A 393 -21.48 18.28 1.98
N GLU A 394 -20.76 17.16 1.81
CA GLU A 394 -19.48 16.88 2.48
C GLU A 394 -18.35 16.56 1.50
N LEU A 395 -17.14 17.07 1.80
CA LEU A 395 -15.90 16.72 1.09
C LEU A 395 -15.11 15.69 1.90
N ILE A 396 -14.67 14.63 1.23
CA ILE A 396 -13.91 13.54 1.84
C ILE A 396 -12.60 13.37 1.07
N VAL A 397 -11.47 13.64 1.72
CA VAL A 397 -10.14 13.46 1.14
C VAL A 397 -9.66 12.03 1.41
N THR A 398 -9.26 11.34 0.34
CA THR A 398 -8.76 9.94 0.33
C THR A 398 -7.48 9.82 -0.52
N ALA A 399 -6.67 10.89 -0.55
CA ALA A 399 -5.50 11.05 -1.41
C ALA A 399 -4.20 10.46 -0.82
N GLY A 400 -4.30 9.71 0.28
CA GLY A 400 -3.20 8.97 0.90
C GLY A 400 -2.23 9.84 1.72
N PRO A 401 -1.19 9.23 2.30
CA PRO A 401 -0.30 9.87 3.28
C PRO A 401 0.59 10.97 2.70
N PHE A 402 0.65 11.09 1.37
CA PHE A 402 1.33 12.16 0.67
C PHE A 402 0.35 13.19 0.10
N GLY A 403 -0.70 12.72 -0.58
CA GLY A 403 -1.65 13.59 -1.28
C GLY A 403 -2.58 14.35 -0.35
N SER A 404 -3.05 13.71 0.72
CA SER A 404 -3.98 14.32 1.69
C SER A 404 -3.35 15.51 2.44
N PRO A 405 -2.17 15.40 3.07
CA PRO A 405 -1.53 16.55 3.69
C PRO A 405 -1.11 17.61 2.67
N LYS A 406 -0.64 17.22 1.47
CA LYS A 406 -0.35 18.17 0.37
C LYS A 406 -1.57 19.01 0.03
N LEU A 407 -2.72 18.37 -0.18
CA LEU A 407 -3.95 19.05 -0.60
C LEU A 407 -4.47 19.99 0.49
N LEU A 408 -4.44 19.57 1.76
CA LEU A 408 -4.81 20.44 2.88
C LEU A 408 -3.88 21.66 2.96
N GLN A 409 -2.56 21.47 2.85
CA GLN A 409 -1.60 22.57 2.89
C GLN A 409 -1.79 23.55 1.71
N LEU A 410 -1.95 23.05 0.48
CA LEU A 410 -2.26 23.89 -0.70
C LEU A 410 -3.57 24.69 -0.56
N SER A 411 -4.46 24.24 0.32
CA SER A 411 -5.74 24.89 0.62
C SER A 411 -5.66 25.88 1.79
N GLY A 412 -4.46 26.11 2.34
CA GLY A 412 -4.23 26.98 3.49
C GLY A 412 -4.52 26.34 4.85
N ILE A 413 -4.60 25.01 4.93
CA ILE A 413 -4.81 24.25 6.17
C ILE A 413 -3.50 23.53 6.51
N GLY A 414 -2.74 24.04 7.48
CA GLY A 414 -1.43 23.47 7.81
C GLY A 414 -0.54 24.37 8.68
N PRO A 415 0.74 24.00 8.87
CA PRO A 415 1.65 24.73 9.75
C PRO A 415 1.89 26.13 9.22
N ARG A 416 1.72 27.15 10.07
CA ARG A 416 1.77 28.57 9.65
C ARG A 416 3.07 28.91 8.93
N ASP A 417 4.19 28.48 9.47
CA ASP A 417 5.53 28.71 8.93
C ASP A 417 5.74 28.03 7.56
N VAL A 418 5.25 26.80 7.39
CA VAL A 418 5.32 26.06 6.13
C VAL A 418 4.49 26.77 5.05
N LEU A 419 3.26 27.15 5.38
CA LEU A 419 2.36 27.83 4.44
C LEU A 419 2.89 29.21 4.03
N GLN A 420 3.36 30.01 4.99
CA GLN A 420 3.94 31.32 4.73
C GLN A 420 5.17 31.22 3.82
N LYS A 421 6.10 30.30 4.10
CA LYS A 421 7.29 30.07 3.25
C LYS A 421 6.93 29.64 1.83
N ALA A 422 5.86 28.88 1.67
CA ALA A 422 5.36 28.45 0.36
C ALA A 422 4.52 29.52 -0.37
N GLY A 423 4.29 30.69 0.23
CA GLY A 423 3.45 31.75 -0.33
C GLY A 423 1.95 31.41 -0.36
N ILE A 424 1.49 30.57 0.58
CA ILE A 424 0.10 30.13 0.70
C ILE A 424 -0.57 30.86 1.88
N PRO A 425 -1.70 31.55 1.67
CA PRO A 425 -2.44 32.18 2.75
C PRO A 425 -2.91 31.16 3.79
N VAL A 426 -2.58 31.39 5.06
CA VAL A 426 -3.04 30.55 6.17
C VAL A 426 -4.53 30.77 6.39
N ARG A 427 -5.33 29.72 6.21
CA ARG A 427 -6.76 29.70 6.54
C ARG A 427 -7.00 29.07 7.90
N VAL A 428 -6.33 27.96 8.20
CA VAL A 428 -6.39 27.28 9.50
C VAL A 428 -5.00 26.75 9.86
N GLY A 429 -4.48 27.14 11.02
CA GLY A 429 -3.19 26.65 11.53
C GLY A 429 -3.34 25.28 12.19
N LEU A 430 -2.78 24.24 11.58
CA LEU A 430 -2.79 22.87 12.10
C LEU A 430 -1.47 22.16 11.79
N PRO A 431 -1.06 21.12 12.54
CA PRO A 431 0.19 20.39 12.29
C PRO A 431 0.10 19.43 11.08
N VAL A 432 -0.59 19.82 10.01
CA VAL A 432 -0.78 19.00 8.80
C VAL A 432 0.56 18.67 8.15
N GLY A 433 0.72 17.40 7.79
CA GLY A 433 1.93 16.86 7.18
C GLY A 433 3.06 16.64 8.18
N THR A 434 2.87 16.88 9.47
CA THR A 434 3.86 16.53 10.51
C THR A 434 3.56 15.13 11.09
N HIS A 435 4.50 14.61 11.88
CA HIS A 435 4.37 13.33 12.57
C HIS A 435 4.01 12.14 11.68
N THR A 436 4.50 12.13 10.44
CA THR A 436 4.31 10.98 9.58
C THR A 436 5.17 9.82 10.07
N VAL A 437 4.69 8.59 9.85
CA VAL A 437 5.39 7.37 10.27
C VAL A 437 5.63 6.52 9.05
N ALA A 438 6.89 6.34 8.69
CA ALA A 438 7.32 5.43 7.64
C ALA A 438 7.88 4.15 8.25
N ARG A 439 7.61 3.00 7.60
CA ARG A 439 8.12 1.71 8.05
C ARG A 439 9.53 1.44 7.49
N PRO A 440 10.57 1.33 8.34
CA PRO A 440 11.88 0.91 7.88
C PRO A 440 11.88 -0.59 7.54
N PHE A 441 12.68 -0.92 6.54
CA PHE A 441 12.84 -2.26 5.98
C PHE A 441 14.33 -2.60 5.89
N ALA A 442 14.71 -3.85 6.14
CA ALA A 442 16.01 -4.39 5.77
C ALA A 442 15.87 -5.89 5.46
N ALA A 443 16.69 -6.38 4.53
CA ALA A 443 16.63 -7.75 4.03
C ALA A 443 17.94 -8.49 4.27
N LEU A 444 17.81 -9.80 4.46
CA LEU A 444 18.91 -10.76 4.38
C LEU A 444 18.72 -11.57 3.10
N ASP A 445 19.72 -11.57 2.23
CA ASP A 445 19.66 -12.17 0.90
C ASP A 445 20.72 -13.25 0.72
N SER A 446 20.35 -14.35 0.06
CA SER A 446 21.28 -15.41 -0.37
C SER A 446 20.99 -15.86 -1.80
N GLU A 447 22.02 -16.35 -2.50
CA GLU A 447 21.89 -16.89 -3.85
C GLU A 447 21.25 -18.30 -3.83
N ILE A 448 20.28 -18.51 -4.72
CA ILE A 448 19.59 -19.79 -4.91
C ILE A 448 20.40 -20.65 -5.89
N GLN A 449 20.76 -21.85 -5.44
CA GLN A 449 21.43 -22.92 -6.21
C GLN A 449 20.47 -24.08 -6.59
N ALA A 450 19.16 -23.89 -6.37
CA ALA A 450 18.10 -24.84 -6.71
C ALA A 450 17.48 -24.57 -8.09
N PRO A 451 16.64 -25.47 -8.65
CA PRO A 451 15.87 -25.14 -9.85
C PRO A 451 15.09 -23.86 -9.62
N LEU A 452 15.17 -22.93 -10.58
CA LEU A 452 14.50 -21.65 -10.46
C LEU A 452 13.01 -21.85 -10.24
N GLU A 453 12.44 -21.08 -9.32
CA GLU A 453 11.00 -20.86 -9.30
C GLU A 453 10.59 -20.43 -10.71
N PRO A 454 9.59 -21.05 -11.36
CA PRO A 454 9.21 -20.71 -12.74
C PRO A 454 8.92 -19.22 -12.96
N SER A 455 8.42 -18.53 -11.93
CA SER A 455 8.23 -17.08 -11.97
C SER A 455 9.55 -16.28 -12.03
N ASN A 456 10.71 -16.89 -11.78
CA ASN A 456 12.02 -16.25 -11.95
C ASN A 456 12.61 -16.45 -13.35
N ASN A 457 12.00 -17.27 -14.20
CA ASN A 457 12.48 -17.52 -15.56
C ASN A 457 11.98 -16.42 -16.52
N SER A 458 12.88 -15.54 -16.97
CA SER A 458 12.56 -14.43 -17.87
C SER A 458 11.97 -14.89 -19.21
N THR A 459 12.42 -16.03 -19.74
CA THR A 459 11.86 -16.62 -20.96
C THR A 459 10.40 -17.01 -20.76
N LEU A 460 10.06 -17.65 -19.64
CA LEU A 460 8.67 -18.01 -19.32
C LEU A 460 7.78 -16.77 -19.08
N LEU A 461 8.32 -15.69 -18.52
CA LEU A 461 7.56 -14.45 -18.33
C LEU A 461 7.17 -13.77 -19.65
N ASN A 462 7.97 -13.99 -20.70
CA ASN A 462 7.75 -13.44 -22.04
C ASN A 462 7.08 -14.45 -22.99
N ASP A 463 6.78 -15.66 -22.52
CA ASP A 463 6.20 -16.73 -23.34
C ASP A 463 4.71 -16.46 -23.63
N THR A 464 4.36 -16.43 -24.92
CA THR A 464 2.99 -16.27 -25.41
C THR A 464 2.04 -17.36 -24.89
N ALA A 465 2.52 -18.58 -24.65
CA ALA A 465 1.71 -19.64 -24.06
C ALA A 465 1.34 -19.31 -22.60
N GLN A 466 2.28 -18.78 -21.81
CA GLN A 466 2.01 -18.34 -20.44
C GLN A 466 1.04 -17.15 -20.40
N ARG A 467 1.14 -16.26 -21.38
CA ARG A 467 0.17 -15.17 -21.55
C ARG A 467 -1.23 -15.70 -21.90
N THR A 468 -1.31 -16.59 -22.89
CA THR A 468 -2.58 -17.23 -23.30
C THR A 468 -3.25 -18.00 -22.17
N LEU A 469 -2.48 -18.73 -21.36
CA LEU A 469 -2.99 -19.42 -20.17
C LEU A 469 -3.60 -18.44 -19.15
N TRP A 470 -2.89 -17.34 -18.88
CA TRP A 470 -3.33 -16.32 -17.94
C TRP A 470 -4.57 -15.56 -18.44
N ASP A 471 -4.58 -15.13 -19.70
CA ASP A 471 -5.72 -14.44 -20.32
C ASP A 471 -6.98 -15.34 -20.36
N ALA A 472 -6.80 -16.65 -20.51
CA ALA A 472 -7.87 -17.64 -20.45
C ALA A 472 -8.34 -17.99 -19.02
N GLY A 473 -7.78 -17.34 -17.99
CA GLY A 473 -8.15 -17.58 -16.60
C GLY A 473 -7.68 -18.92 -16.02
N ARG A 474 -6.75 -19.61 -16.69
CA ARG A 474 -6.24 -20.93 -16.27
C ARG A 474 -5.06 -20.86 -15.31
N GLY A 475 -4.67 -19.64 -14.90
CA GLY A 475 -3.45 -19.38 -14.15
C GLY A 475 -2.18 -19.56 -15.00
N SER A 476 -1.09 -18.90 -14.60
CA SER A 476 0.23 -19.07 -15.20
C SER A 476 1.32 -18.51 -14.29
N VAL A 477 2.58 -18.55 -14.71
CA VAL A 477 3.70 -17.89 -14.00
C VAL A 477 3.46 -16.38 -13.79
N LEU A 478 2.64 -15.74 -14.63
CA LEU A 478 2.25 -14.34 -14.52
C LEU A 478 1.35 -14.05 -13.31
N GLY A 479 0.65 -15.08 -12.81
CA GLY A 479 -0.21 -15.01 -11.63
C GLY A 479 0.52 -15.15 -10.29
N ARG A 480 1.84 -15.41 -10.30
CA ARG A 480 2.61 -15.71 -9.08
C ARG A 480 3.20 -14.43 -8.47
N SER A 481 2.86 -14.18 -7.21
CA SER A 481 3.41 -13.06 -6.42
C SER A 481 4.83 -13.32 -5.95
N SER A 482 5.65 -12.28 -5.79
CA SER A 482 7.00 -12.39 -5.21
C SER A 482 7.00 -12.64 -3.69
N PHE A 483 5.96 -12.20 -2.97
CA PHE A 483 5.83 -12.40 -1.53
C PHE A 483 5.08 -13.69 -1.24
N ILE A 484 5.76 -14.64 -0.61
CA ILE A 484 5.26 -16.02 -0.46
C ILE A 484 4.82 -16.34 0.96
N ALA A 485 5.39 -15.65 1.94
CA ALA A 485 5.09 -15.88 3.34
C ALA A 485 5.26 -14.60 4.17
N ASN A 486 4.57 -14.58 5.30
CA ASN A 486 4.47 -13.48 6.24
C ASN A 486 4.71 -14.02 7.65
N GLY A 487 5.19 -13.19 8.56
CA GLY A 487 5.25 -13.56 9.96
C GLY A 487 5.32 -12.38 10.90
N ARG A 488 5.22 -12.65 12.19
CA ARG A 488 5.35 -11.66 13.24
C ARG A 488 6.46 -12.05 14.19
N ASP A 489 7.45 -11.18 14.33
CA ASP A 489 8.49 -11.28 15.36
C ASP A 489 8.10 -10.38 16.54
N ARG A 490 7.26 -10.91 17.44
CA ARG A 490 6.70 -10.20 18.60
C ARG A 490 6.01 -8.89 18.17
N ALA A 491 5.96 -7.88 19.04
CA ALA A 491 5.44 -6.55 18.74
C ALA A 491 6.44 -5.68 17.93
N ASP A 492 7.71 -6.10 17.82
CA ASP A 492 8.76 -5.24 17.28
C ASP A 492 8.78 -5.21 15.73
N ALA A 493 8.41 -6.31 15.07
CA ALA A 493 8.53 -6.42 13.61
C ALA A 493 7.55 -7.37 12.93
N TYR A 494 7.32 -7.07 11.66
CA TYR A 494 6.67 -7.92 10.67
C TYR A 494 7.73 -8.51 9.74
N LEU A 495 7.68 -9.82 9.55
CA LEU A 495 8.62 -10.57 8.71
C LEU A 495 7.97 -10.93 7.37
N THR A 496 8.76 -10.98 6.32
CA THR A 496 8.31 -11.51 5.02
C THR A 496 9.35 -12.41 4.39
N GLY A 497 8.87 -13.47 3.75
CA GLY A 497 9.67 -14.31 2.86
C GLY A 497 9.36 -13.99 1.41
N THR A 498 10.41 -13.83 0.60
CA THR A 498 10.31 -13.68 -0.86
C THR A 498 11.03 -14.83 -1.55
N GLY A 499 10.28 -15.55 -2.39
CA GLY A 499 10.76 -16.71 -3.15
C GLY A 499 11.18 -16.37 -4.59
N SER A 500 11.00 -15.11 -4.99
CA SER A 500 11.29 -14.62 -6.33
C SER A 500 12.35 -13.54 -6.36
N PHE A 501 13.06 -13.53 -7.48
CA PHE A 501 14.11 -12.59 -7.82
C PHE A 501 13.57 -11.33 -8.53
N PHE A 502 14.39 -10.28 -8.47
CA PHE A 502 14.20 -8.97 -9.08
C PHE A 502 15.00 -8.86 -10.38
N PRO A 503 14.38 -9.10 -11.57
CA PRO A 503 15.10 -9.13 -12.85
C PRO A 503 15.78 -7.81 -13.21
N ALA A 504 15.34 -6.70 -12.62
CA ALA A 504 15.88 -5.38 -12.89
C ALA A 504 17.05 -4.96 -11.96
N LEU A 505 17.41 -5.75 -10.95
CA LEU A 505 18.36 -5.31 -9.90
C LEU A 505 19.55 -6.26 -9.68
N VAL A 506 19.43 -7.52 -10.06
CA VAL A 506 20.45 -8.55 -9.93
C VAL A 506 20.37 -9.44 -11.18
N ASP A 507 21.36 -10.26 -11.49
CA ASP A 507 21.32 -11.27 -12.58
C ASP A 507 21.38 -12.71 -12.01
N ARG A 508 20.92 -12.86 -10.76
CA ARG A 508 21.06 -14.08 -9.96
C ARG A 508 19.81 -14.31 -9.15
N SER A 509 19.33 -15.54 -9.11
CA SER A 509 18.18 -15.86 -8.27
C SER A 509 18.52 -15.73 -6.80
N ILE A 510 17.78 -14.90 -6.07
CA ILE A 510 17.96 -14.67 -4.64
C ILE A 510 16.73 -15.14 -3.86
N VAL A 511 16.99 -15.58 -2.64
CA VAL A 511 15.98 -15.74 -1.59
C VAL A 511 16.16 -14.59 -0.61
N SER A 512 15.06 -13.97 -0.16
CA SER A 512 15.14 -12.93 0.87
C SER A 512 14.23 -13.24 2.05
N THR A 513 14.76 -12.98 3.24
CA THR A 513 13.98 -12.81 4.45
C THR A 513 14.07 -11.35 4.85
N ASN A 514 12.93 -10.74 5.15
CA ASN A 514 12.89 -9.30 5.39
C ASN A 514 12.35 -8.96 6.76
N CYS A 515 12.99 -7.98 7.39
CA CYS A 515 12.50 -7.33 8.59
C CYS A 515 11.81 -6.01 8.25
N ASN A 516 10.57 -5.84 8.71
CA ASN A 516 9.79 -4.61 8.59
C ASN A 516 9.39 -4.17 10.00
N SER A 517 10.02 -3.13 10.56
CA SER A 517 9.76 -2.76 11.95
C SER A 517 8.36 -2.16 12.14
N ASN A 518 7.55 -2.71 13.05
CA ASN A 518 6.17 -2.26 13.24
C ASN A 518 6.10 -0.94 14.03
N VAL A 519 6.96 -0.79 15.03
CA VAL A 519 6.99 0.38 15.92
C VAL A 519 8.16 1.28 15.55
N ALA A 520 7.88 2.32 14.76
CA ALA A 520 8.81 3.41 14.52
C ALA A 520 8.45 4.58 15.45
N LEU A 521 9.43 5.06 16.22
CA LEU A 521 9.36 6.29 17.02
C LEU A 521 9.84 7.52 16.24
N SER A 522 10.62 7.29 15.19
CA SER A 522 11.03 8.34 14.27
C SER A 522 9.80 8.91 13.56
N ARG A 523 9.78 10.23 13.40
CA ARG A 523 8.66 10.98 12.85
C ARG A 523 9.15 11.84 11.70
N GLY A 524 8.53 11.63 10.55
CA GLY A 524 8.80 12.35 9.33
C GLY A 524 7.87 13.56 9.14
N PHE A 525 7.94 14.13 7.95
CA PHE A 525 6.99 15.13 7.49
C PHE A 525 6.79 15.10 5.97
N VAL A 526 5.69 15.70 5.53
CA VAL A 526 5.35 16.02 4.14
C VAL A 526 4.98 17.51 4.09
N ARG A 527 5.70 18.29 3.29
CA ARG A 527 5.54 19.75 3.20
C ARG A 527 5.46 20.22 1.76
N VAL A 528 4.55 21.14 1.49
CA VAL A 528 4.55 21.93 0.26
C VAL A 528 5.67 22.96 0.31
N THR A 529 6.28 23.21 -0.85
CA THR A 529 7.36 24.18 -1.03
C THR A 529 6.90 25.46 -1.71
N THR A 530 5.76 25.40 -2.39
CA THR A 530 5.18 26.50 -3.17
C THR A 530 3.67 26.30 -3.34
N ARG A 531 2.95 27.36 -3.71
CA ARG A 531 1.54 27.31 -4.11
C ARG A 531 1.26 26.50 -5.39
N ASN A 532 2.28 26.19 -6.20
CA ASN A 532 2.11 25.39 -7.41
C ASN A 532 1.80 23.92 -7.05
N ALA A 533 0.57 23.48 -7.32
CA ALA A 533 0.12 22.12 -7.01
C ALA A 533 0.90 21.01 -7.73
N SER A 534 1.55 21.30 -8.85
CA SER A 534 2.41 20.34 -9.57
C SER A 534 3.85 20.31 -9.06
N ALA A 535 4.23 21.20 -8.14
CA ALA A 535 5.59 21.21 -7.60
C ALA A 535 5.87 19.97 -6.71
N PRO A 536 7.14 19.54 -6.63
CA PRO A 536 7.57 18.49 -5.71
C PRO A 536 7.35 18.87 -4.24
N LEU A 537 7.11 17.84 -3.43
CA LEU A 537 7.03 17.95 -1.98
C LEU A 537 8.42 17.86 -1.34
N ASP A 538 8.56 18.50 -0.18
CA ASP A 538 9.62 18.18 0.77
C ASP A 538 9.14 17.05 1.68
N VAL A 539 9.72 15.86 1.52
CA VAL A 539 9.34 14.66 2.27
C VAL A 539 10.53 14.15 3.06
N GLN A 540 10.37 14.07 4.39
CA GLN A 540 11.34 13.44 5.27
C GLN A 540 10.74 12.14 5.81
N MET A 541 11.38 11.01 5.52
CA MET A 541 10.91 9.69 5.98
C MET A 541 11.37 9.38 7.41
N ALA A 542 12.46 10.00 7.86
CA ALA A 542 13.03 9.83 9.19
C ALA A 542 13.38 8.38 9.56
N LEU A 543 13.71 7.52 8.58
CA LEU A 543 13.98 6.11 8.83
C LEU A 543 15.20 5.94 9.75
N LEU A 544 15.03 5.16 10.83
CA LEU A 544 16.07 4.81 11.81
C LEU A 544 16.77 6.02 12.48
N GLN A 545 16.14 7.20 12.48
CA GLN A 545 16.74 8.40 13.10
C GLN A 545 16.84 8.28 14.62
N LYS A 546 15.81 7.73 15.28
CA LYS A 546 15.85 7.46 16.71
C LYS A 546 16.64 6.16 16.97
N ARG A 547 17.55 6.20 17.96
CA ARG A 547 18.38 5.04 18.34
C ARG A 547 17.54 3.80 18.67
N ALA A 548 16.38 3.98 19.30
CA ALA A 548 15.47 2.87 19.61
C ALA A 548 14.95 2.13 18.36
N ASP A 549 14.66 2.85 17.26
CA ASP A 549 14.21 2.22 16.01
C ASP A 549 15.33 1.44 15.34
N PHE A 550 16.55 1.99 15.36
CA PHE A 550 17.73 1.27 14.92
C PHE A 550 17.93 -0.03 15.73
N LEU A 551 17.88 0.05 17.07
CA LEU A 551 18.08 -1.13 17.92
C LEU A 551 16.98 -2.18 17.71
N ARG A 552 15.74 -1.77 17.43
CA ARG A 552 14.65 -2.70 17.03
C ARG A 552 14.97 -3.39 15.72
N MET A 553 15.38 -2.64 14.70
CA MET A 553 15.79 -3.20 13.41
C MET A 553 16.95 -4.20 13.55
N GLN A 554 17.97 -3.84 14.33
CA GLN A 554 19.11 -4.72 14.60
C GLN A 554 18.68 -6.03 15.28
N ARG A 555 17.86 -5.95 16.35
CA ARG A 555 17.35 -7.16 17.02
C ARG A 555 16.54 -8.05 16.10
N CYS A 556 15.68 -7.46 15.29
CA CYS A 556 14.87 -8.17 14.31
C CYS A 556 15.75 -8.90 13.28
N LEU A 557 16.75 -8.22 12.71
CA LEU A 557 17.68 -8.83 11.76
C LEU A 557 18.51 -9.97 12.37
N LEU A 558 18.95 -9.82 13.63
CA LEU A 558 19.67 -10.89 14.33
C LEU A 558 18.81 -12.13 14.59
N ARG A 559 17.51 -11.96 14.85
CA ARG A 559 16.57 -13.09 14.96
C ARG A 559 16.24 -13.68 13.59
N LEU A 560 16.03 -12.82 12.60
CA LEU A 560 15.73 -13.21 11.23
C LEU A 560 16.87 -14.00 10.61
N ARG A 561 18.12 -13.69 10.96
CA ARG A 561 19.30 -14.46 10.57
C ARG A 561 19.17 -15.94 10.93
N ARG A 562 18.65 -16.27 12.12
CA ARG A 562 18.44 -17.67 12.52
C ARG A 562 17.45 -18.36 11.58
N LEU A 563 16.32 -17.72 11.27
CA LEU A 563 15.36 -18.24 10.29
C LEU A 563 15.98 -18.39 8.91
N HIS A 564 16.77 -17.40 8.49
CA HIS A 564 17.44 -17.41 7.19
C HIS A 564 18.43 -18.57 7.09
N GLU A 565 19.27 -18.79 8.10
CA GLU A 565 20.25 -19.90 8.16
C GLU A 565 19.57 -21.27 8.20
N GLU A 566 18.34 -21.36 8.73
CA GLU A 566 17.53 -22.58 8.71
C GLU A 566 16.93 -22.90 7.33
N LEU A 567 17.00 -22.01 6.34
CA LEU A 567 16.59 -22.33 4.97
C LEU A 567 17.47 -23.47 4.40
N PRO A 568 16.93 -24.33 3.52
CA PRO A 568 17.70 -25.40 2.90
C PRO A 568 19.02 -24.89 2.30
N ARG A 569 20.13 -25.63 2.44
CA ARG A 569 21.46 -25.20 1.96
C ARG A 569 21.48 -24.69 0.53
N ARG A 570 20.67 -25.26 -0.36
CA ARG A 570 20.49 -24.80 -1.75
C ARG A 570 19.96 -23.36 -1.90
N PHE A 571 19.49 -22.73 -0.82
CA PHE A 571 19.04 -21.34 -0.78
C PHE A 571 20.02 -20.42 -0.05
N THR A 572 20.87 -20.96 0.83
CA THR A 572 21.76 -20.20 1.73
C THR A 572 23.25 -20.47 1.52
N ALA A 573 23.61 -21.26 0.50
CA ALA A 573 24.99 -21.64 0.22
C ALA A 573 25.94 -20.45 0.02
N LYS A 574 25.41 -19.29 -0.39
CA LYS A 574 26.19 -18.06 -0.55
C LYS A 574 25.37 -16.83 -0.19
N TRP A 575 25.89 -16.04 0.76
CA TRP A 575 25.32 -14.75 1.13
C TRP A 575 25.45 -13.75 -0.01
N ALA A 576 24.37 -13.03 -0.29
CA ALA A 576 24.33 -11.93 -1.25
C ALA A 576 24.31 -10.57 -0.53
N ASN A 577 23.57 -10.46 0.58
CA ASN A 577 23.45 -9.23 1.36
C ASN A 577 23.11 -9.53 2.82
N PRO A 578 23.96 -9.18 3.80
CA PRO A 578 25.34 -8.74 3.65
C PRO A 578 26.20 -9.84 3.00
N SER A 579 27.13 -9.50 2.11
CA SER A 579 27.94 -10.50 1.36
C SER A 579 28.86 -11.34 2.25
N ASP A 580 29.28 -10.81 3.40
CA ASP A 580 30.08 -11.50 4.42
C ASP A 580 29.22 -12.13 5.53
N GLY A 581 27.89 -12.03 5.44
CA GLY A 581 26.97 -12.49 6.47
C GLY A 581 26.98 -11.64 7.75
N GLN A 582 27.68 -10.51 7.82
CA GLN A 582 27.81 -9.71 9.04
C GLN A 582 26.77 -8.57 9.12
N ILE A 583 25.99 -8.57 10.20
CA ILE A 583 24.96 -7.56 10.48
C ILE A 583 25.56 -6.46 11.38
N THR A 584 26.29 -5.52 10.78
CA THR A 584 26.89 -4.37 11.48
C THR A 584 25.96 -3.15 11.49
N GLU A 585 26.21 -2.18 12.39
CA GLU A 585 25.43 -0.93 12.40
C GLU A 585 25.55 -0.18 11.07
N ARG A 586 26.77 -0.07 10.54
CA ARG A 586 27.01 0.58 9.25
C ARG A 586 26.22 -0.11 8.13
N TRP A 587 26.31 -1.45 8.05
CA TRP A 587 25.57 -2.21 7.04
C TRP A 587 24.06 -1.98 7.13
N ILE A 588 23.48 -2.02 8.34
CA ILE A 588 22.04 -1.76 8.53
C ILE A 588 21.66 -0.38 7.99
N ARG A 589 22.42 0.66 8.30
CA ARG A 589 22.09 2.03 7.87
C ARG A 589 22.32 2.24 6.37
N ASP A 590 23.32 1.59 5.80
CA ASP A 590 23.62 1.62 4.36
C ASP A 590 22.57 0.86 3.53
N ASN A 591 21.96 -0.20 4.08
CA ASN A 591 21.06 -1.09 3.34
C ASN A 591 19.58 -0.96 3.72
N ALA A 592 19.25 -0.34 4.87
CA ALA A 592 17.86 -0.16 5.24
C ALA A 592 17.12 0.74 4.24
N GLY A 593 15.91 0.34 3.88
CA GLY A 593 15.02 1.07 2.99
C GLY A 593 13.68 1.34 3.66
N TRP A 594 12.68 1.62 2.83
CA TRP A 594 11.30 1.78 3.26
C TRP A 594 10.46 0.59 2.76
N ALA A 595 9.49 0.14 3.57
CA ALA A 595 8.66 -1.02 3.23
C ALA A 595 7.47 -0.68 2.30
N GLY A 596 7.44 0.51 1.68
CA GLY A 596 6.25 0.98 0.97
C GLY A 596 5.09 1.43 1.87
N HIS A 597 5.33 1.59 3.18
CA HIS A 597 4.29 1.87 4.17
C HIS A 597 4.51 3.21 4.86
N MET A 598 3.51 4.09 4.75
CA MET A 598 3.47 5.37 5.43
C MET A 598 2.06 5.66 5.95
N VAL A 599 2.00 6.21 7.16
CA VAL A 599 0.78 6.70 7.81
C VAL A 599 1.02 8.08 8.44
N GLY A 600 -0.03 8.70 8.96
CA GLY A 600 0.04 9.99 9.63
C GLY A 600 0.11 11.18 8.67
N GLY A 601 0.39 12.37 9.20
CA GLY A 601 0.30 13.63 8.44
C GLY A 601 -1.08 14.30 8.53
N CYS A 602 -2.14 13.53 8.78
CA CYS A 602 -3.47 14.05 9.09
C CYS A 602 -4.05 13.31 10.32
N ALA A 603 -3.24 13.00 11.32
CA ALA A 603 -3.65 12.10 12.39
C ALA A 603 -4.83 12.62 13.23
N VAL A 604 -5.70 11.70 13.66
CA VAL A 604 -6.75 11.94 14.67
C VAL A 604 -6.15 12.45 15.97
N GLY A 605 -6.83 13.42 16.60
CA GLY A 605 -6.39 14.12 17.79
C GLY A 605 -5.40 15.26 17.54
N GLU A 606 -4.76 15.31 16.37
CA GLU A 606 -3.87 16.41 15.96
C GLU A 606 -4.53 17.29 14.92
N VAL A 607 -4.77 16.74 13.73
CA VAL A 607 -5.40 17.41 12.58
C VAL A 607 -6.89 17.11 12.52
N LEU A 608 -7.28 15.88 12.85
CA LEU A 608 -8.66 15.42 12.79
C LEU A 608 -9.28 15.29 14.18
N THR A 609 -10.59 15.40 14.24
CA THR A 609 -11.43 14.94 15.37
C THR A 609 -11.47 13.40 15.41
N ASP A 610 -12.02 12.84 16.47
CA ASP A 610 -12.25 11.39 16.64
C ASP A 610 -13.24 10.80 15.61
N GLY A 611 -14.04 11.64 14.95
CA GLY A 611 -14.89 11.31 13.79
C GLY A 611 -14.24 11.58 12.43
N LEU A 612 -12.92 11.77 12.36
CA LEU A 612 -12.15 12.04 11.13
C LEU A 612 -12.51 13.33 10.39
N ARG A 613 -13.16 14.30 11.07
CA ARG A 613 -13.40 15.65 10.54
C ARG A 613 -12.17 16.54 10.75
N VAL A 614 -11.82 17.36 9.77
CA VAL A 614 -10.71 18.33 9.89
C VAL A 614 -11.05 19.40 10.92
N LYS A 615 -10.20 19.57 11.94
CA LYS A 615 -10.43 20.55 12.99
C LYS A 615 -10.50 21.97 12.40
N GLY A 616 -11.43 22.77 12.90
CA GLY A 616 -11.61 24.16 12.45
C GLY A 616 -12.21 24.31 11.04
N VAL A 617 -12.56 23.23 10.33
CA VAL A 617 -13.17 23.29 8.99
C VAL A 617 -14.46 22.47 8.95
N ARG A 618 -15.57 23.07 8.52
CA ARG A 618 -16.87 22.39 8.38
C ARG A 618 -16.97 21.64 7.06
N GLY A 619 -17.67 20.50 7.06
CA GLY A 619 -17.95 19.71 5.85
C GLY A 619 -16.71 19.08 5.20
N LEU A 620 -15.65 18.82 5.97
CA LEU A 620 -14.39 18.25 5.47
C LEU A 620 -13.90 17.09 6.34
N ARG A 621 -13.60 15.95 5.70
CA ARG A 621 -12.94 14.79 6.33
C ARG A 621 -11.71 14.35 5.58
N VAL A 622 -10.86 13.60 6.29
CA VAL A 622 -9.78 12.81 5.69
C VAL A 622 -9.95 11.37 6.14
N VAL A 623 -10.10 10.45 5.20
CA VAL A 623 -10.35 9.03 5.48
C VAL A 623 -9.38 8.18 4.68
N ASP A 624 -8.13 8.11 5.10
CA ASP A 624 -7.12 7.22 4.52
C ASP A 624 -6.02 6.94 5.54
N SER A 625 -4.90 6.35 5.11
CA SER A 625 -3.81 6.02 6.02
C SER A 625 -3.13 7.25 6.65
N SER A 626 -3.35 8.47 6.13
CA SER A 626 -2.87 9.71 6.75
C SER A 626 -3.59 10.03 8.07
N SER A 627 -4.80 9.48 8.26
CA SER A 627 -5.61 9.64 9.48
C SER A 627 -5.12 8.77 10.64
N LEU A 628 -4.36 7.71 10.35
CA LEU A 628 -3.84 6.79 11.36
C LEU A 628 -2.67 7.43 12.12
N ARG A 629 -2.76 7.45 13.45
CA ARG A 629 -1.74 8.07 14.32
C ARG A 629 -0.42 7.32 14.33
N ASN A 630 -0.46 5.99 14.32
CA ASN A 630 0.71 5.12 14.37
C ASN A 630 0.58 4.02 13.33
N MET A 631 1.72 3.48 12.91
CA MET A 631 1.77 2.37 11.97
C MET A 631 1.05 1.15 12.59
N PRO A 632 0.12 0.50 11.87
CA PRO A 632 -0.52 -0.70 12.37
C PRO A 632 0.50 -1.82 12.62
N GLU A 633 0.34 -2.58 13.70
CA GLU A 633 1.18 -3.74 14.02
C GLU A 633 0.78 -4.96 13.17
N SER A 634 0.97 -4.85 11.86
CA SER A 634 0.55 -5.80 10.83
C SER A 634 1.53 -5.80 9.64
N ALA A 635 1.21 -6.51 8.55
CA ALA A 635 1.96 -6.50 7.29
C ALA A 635 2.04 -5.15 6.58
N GLY A 636 1.36 -4.12 7.09
CA GLY A 636 1.29 -2.80 6.50
C GLY A 636 -0.09 -2.19 6.66
N PRO A 637 -0.28 -0.92 6.25
CA PRO A 637 -1.53 -0.21 6.50
C PRO A 637 -2.68 -0.63 5.60
N MET A 638 -2.48 -1.52 4.62
CA MET A 638 -3.49 -1.85 3.62
C MET A 638 -4.78 -2.39 4.23
N ALA A 639 -4.68 -3.44 5.07
CA ALA A 639 -5.85 -4.03 5.72
C ALA A 639 -6.59 -2.97 6.55
N SER A 640 -5.84 -2.16 7.33
CA SER A 640 -6.38 -1.11 8.17
C SER A 640 -7.00 0.03 7.37
N THR A 641 -6.49 0.33 6.17
CA THR A 641 -7.03 1.35 5.27
C THR A 641 -8.37 0.89 4.69
N TYR A 642 -8.49 -0.37 4.26
CA TYR A 642 -9.79 -0.93 3.86
C TYR A 642 -10.77 -0.97 5.01
N MET A 643 -10.33 -1.44 6.17
CA MET A 643 -11.15 -1.49 7.39
C MET A 643 -11.67 -0.09 7.75
N LEU A 644 -10.80 0.93 7.72
CA LEU A 644 -11.19 2.31 8.01
C LEU A 644 -12.22 2.84 7.00
N ALA A 645 -12.02 2.57 5.71
CA ALA A 645 -12.97 2.97 4.67
C ALA A 645 -14.34 2.30 4.87
N GLU A 646 -14.35 1.02 5.22
CA GLU A 646 -15.56 0.26 5.52
C GLU A 646 -16.29 0.82 6.75
N PHE A 647 -15.56 1.05 7.85
CA PHE A 647 -16.11 1.65 9.06
C PHE A 647 -16.70 3.03 8.77
N MET A 648 -15.93 3.90 8.13
CA MET A 648 -16.36 5.28 7.86
C MET A 648 -17.49 5.37 6.84
N ALA A 649 -17.58 4.47 5.86
CA ALA A 649 -18.73 4.43 4.96
C ALA A 649 -20.03 4.18 5.72
N GLU A 650 -20.00 3.30 6.73
CA GLU A 650 -21.17 3.03 7.58
C GLU A 650 -21.49 4.22 8.49
N VAL A 651 -20.47 4.83 9.12
CA VAL A 651 -20.64 6.01 9.98
C VAL A 651 -21.23 7.18 9.18
N ILE A 652 -20.62 7.53 8.05
CA ILE A 652 -21.08 8.64 7.20
C ILE A 652 -22.48 8.35 6.64
N GLY A 653 -22.73 7.11 6.21
CA GLY A 653 -24.04 6.69 5.74
C GLY A 653 -25.13 6.84 6.80
N LYS A 654 -24.85 6.49 8.05
CA LYS A 654 -25.76 6.68 9.19
C LYS A 654 -25.96 8.17 9.50
N GLU A 655 -24.87 8.93 9.65
CA GLU A 655 -24.94 10.37 9.94
C GLU A 655 -25.78 11.16 8.91
N ILE A 656 -25.72 10.78 7.63
CA ILE A 656 -26.52 11.41 6.56
C ILE A 656 -27.99 10.99 6.62
N LYS A 657 -28.29 9.72 6.94
CA LYS A 657 -29.65 9.22 7.07
C LYS A 657 -30.36 9.80 8.29
N ASP A 658 -29.64 9.94 9.38
CA ASP A 658 -30.17 10.43 10.66
C ASP A 658 -30.21 11.97 10.72
N GLY A 659 -29.71 12.67 9.69
CA GLY A 659 -29.58 14.13 9.67
C GLY A 659 -28.53 14.71 10.64
N SER A 660 -27.91 13.87 11.47
CA SER A 660 -26.91 14.24 12.49
C SER A 660 -25.56 14.67 11.89
N GLY A 661 -25.30 14.34 10.63
CA GLY A 661 -24.05 14.67 9.93
C GLY A 661 -23.97 16.09 9.35
N VAL A 662 -25.07 16.85 9.35
CA VAL A 662 -25.20 18.07 8.54
C VAL A 662 -25.07 19.38 9.33
N TYR A 663 -25.22 19.40 10.67
CA TYR A 663 -25.41 20.67 11.39
C TYR A 663 -24.82 20.81 12.81
N GLN A 664 -23.61 20.32 13.12
CA GLN A 664 -22.89 20.72 14.35
C GLN A 664 -21.40 21.05 14.13
#